data_AF-A0A317H471-F1
#
_entry.id   AF-A0A317H471-F1
#
_cell.length_a   1.000
_cell.length_b   1.000
_cell.length_c   1.000
_cell.angle_alpha   90.00
_cell.angle_beta   90.00
_cell.angle_gamma   90.00
#
_symmetry.space_group_name_H-M   'P 1'
#
loop_
_entity.id
_entity.type
_entity.pdbx_description
1 polymer ?
#
loop_
_entity_poly.entity_id
_entity_poly.type
_entity_poly.pdbx_seq_one_letter_code
_entity_poly.pdbx_strand_id
1 'polypeptide(L)'
;MSDVEITLEPVKEKAVTEKADGQVQLAVEKPVKPEVKHQKLLLTMILKDDSELDIATRCLESFMPFFDGLCVAITGISGDNQKTKELIEKYGGKYVVTTPETHPDLYAKDDKGNWYFAAFNKARDVSFALADEMQKTDNYDWWSWADVDDVLLYGEELQAAATRAQEIKLDAVFFTYWYAVIIRPDGSFGDDTVQIEHLRERLLKPGIWKWVSPLHEIALPKDDAYRPTTSLYDYVPKEDRHCVWVHLSTKDRIDNAALRNIQILENQRREEMKQNKDDPRTVFYLAKSYFDVGSRAVDTAEGKNNLDLADMLLDDYLEHSGWAEERAGAWEYKARIWMARGKHVEAIHALHEALKQFGNRHMHFLLLAREYAEVQDFEQSDFWLDVAMRMEGPKARTTIGTPLEIKVLAANLKYNQAMRKMELKEAKKWFEARYSMVQADGDEDILHTLNWLNRLNDACIWTFNLAKWLKDEGHKNLIPKLLEALPLDLGREVFAHKIANEVAEPKVWGDKEIVYYASWGAEHFEGWSPKNMNTGIGGSETAVIQLAKEWTKLGYHVTVYGDPRDDAGEYEGVSYKPYYAMNWNDTFNILILWRSPHLLDRDIKAKRLFMDLHDIASQLDWTEPRMEKIDKVFFKSKFHRSMIPKLPDSKAVVISNGL
;
A
#
# COMPACT_ATOMS: atom_id res chain seq x y z
N MET A 1 7.43 33.93 -8.18
CA MET A 1 7.26 34.38 -9.57
C MET A 1 7.45 33.18 -10.48
N SER A 2 6.33 32.56 -10.83
CA SER A 2 6.07 31.90 -12.11
C SER A 2 4.63 31.41 -11.98
N ASP A 3 3.70 32.23 -12.44
CA ASP A 3 2.28 31.92 -12.55
C ASP A 3 2.12 30.70 -13.46
N VAL A 4 1.58 29.61 -12.92
CA VAL A 4 1.20 28.44 -13.70
C VAL A 4 -0.28 28.60 -14.01
N GLU A 5 -0.59 29.01 -15.24
CA GLU A 5 -1.95 28.95 -15.80
C GLU A 5 -2.45 27.51 -15.78
N ILE A 6 -3.59 27.29 -15.11
CA ILE A 6 -4.31 26.02 -15.11
C ILE A 6 -5.16 25.98 -16.38
N THR A 7 -4.72 25.26 -17.40
CA THR A 7 -5.52 24.97 -18.59
C THR A 7 -6.24 23.63 -18.43
N LEU A 8 -7.58 23.69 -18.35
CA LEU A 8 -8.45 22.51 -18.41
C LEU A 8 -8.72 22.16 -19.88
N GLU A 9 -7.94 21.25 -20.46
CA GLU A 9 -8.37 20.54 -21.67
C GLU A 9 -8.84 19.13 -21.29
N PRO A 10 -10.05 18.70 -21.69
CA PRO A 10 -10.48 17.33 -21.50
C PRO A 10 -9.62 16.41 -22.38
N VAL A 11 -8.83 15.56 -21.74
CA VAL A 11 -8.07 14.48 -22.39
C VAL A 11 -9.08 13.51 -23.01
N LYS A 12 -9.31 13.64 -24.32
CA LYS A 12 -9.97 12.60 -25.11
C LYS A 12 -9.02 11.41 -25.19
N GLU A 13 -9.33 10.33 -24.46
CA GLU A 13 -8.67 9.05 -24.65
C GLU A 13 -8.76 8.63 -26.13
N LYS A 14 -7.60 8.51 -26.77
CA LYS A 14 -7.46 7.85 -28.07
C LYS A 14 -7.63 6.35 -27.85
N ALA A 15 -8.86 5.86 -28.05
CA ALA A 15 -9.07 4.44 -28.29
C ALA A 15 -8.36 4.03 -29.59
N VAL A 16 -7.28 3.26 -29.44
CA VAL A 16 -6.70 2.47 -30.53
C VAL A 16 -7.60 1.26 -30.74
N THR A 17 -8.30 1.19 -31.87
CA THR A 17 -8.85 -0.07 -32.37
C THR A 17 -8.46 -0.25 -33.83
N GLU A 18 -7.69 -1.32 -34.07
CA GLU A 18 -7.39 -1.84 -35.39
C GLU A 18 -8.67 -2.16 -36.15
N LYS A 19 -8.71 -1.77 -37.42
CA LYS A 19 -9.76 -2.18 -38.34
C LYS A 19 -9.44 -3.57 -38.89
N ALA A 20 -10.41 -4.47 -38.79
CA ALA A 20 -10.53 -5.62 -39.68
C ALA A 20 -12.03 -5.85 -39.98
N ASP A 21 -12.50 -5.14 -40.99
CA ASP A 21 -13.28 -5.62 -42.13
C ASP A 21 -14.27 -6.77 -41.88
N GLY A 22 -15.56 -6.44 -41.89
CA GLY A 22 -16.65 -7.43 -41.92
C GLY A 22 -18.02 -6.77 -41.82
N GLN A 23 -18.54 -6.24 -42.92
CA GLN A 23 -19.89 -5.67 -43.00
C GLN A 23 -20.96 -6.73 -42.70
N VAL A 24 -21.67 -6.55 -41.59
CA VAL A 24 -23.09 -6.91 -41.47
C VAL A 24 -23.79 -5.75 -40.76
N GLN A 25 -24.57 -4.98 -41.52
CA GLN A 25 -25.44 -3.92 -41.03
C GLN A 25 -26.63 -4.58 -40.31
N LEU A 26 -26.60 -4.62 -38.98
CA LEU A 26 -27.82 -4.71 -38.18
C LEU A 26 -28.20 -3.30 -37.77
N ALA A 27 -29.31 -2.82 -38.30
CA ALA A 27 -29.93 -1.57 -37.89
C ALA A 27 -30.33 -1.69 -36.42
N VAL A 28 -29.45 -1.24 -35.53
CA VAL A 28 -29.86 -0.85 -34.19
C VAL A 28 -30.48 0.53 -34.37
N GLU A 29 -31.81 0.59 -34.30
CA GLU A 29 -32.52 1.85 -34.10
C GLU A 29 -31.85 2.57 -32.93
N LYS A 30 -31.16 3.68 -33.22
CA LYS A 30 -30.78 4.62 -32.16
C LYS A 30 -32.08 4.99 -31.44
N PRO A 31 -32.16 4.86 -30.10
CA PRO A 31 -33.32 5.37 -29.40
C PRO A 31 -33.40 6.86 -29.75
N VAL A 32 -34.52 7.24 -30.35
CA VAL A 32 -34.89 8.63 -30.56
C VAL A 32 -34.82 9.28 -29.18
N LYS A 33 -33.81 10.11 -28.93
CA LYS A 33 -33.77 10.94 -27.72
C LYS A 33 -35.07 11.76 -27.77
N PRO A 34 -36.00 11.59 -26.81
CA PRO A 34 -37.18 12.45 -26.78
C PRO A 34 -36.69 13.89 -26.69
N GLU A 35 -37.42 14.84 -27.27
CA GLU A 35 -37.22 16.27 -26.98
C GLU A 35 -37.37 16.46 -25.47
N VAL A 36 -36.24 16.49 -24.77
CA VAL A 36 -36.17 16.64 -23.33
C VAL A 36 -36.57 18.07 -23.03
N LYS A 37 -37.69 18.27 -22.33
CA LYS A 37 -38.08 19.59 -21.83
C LYS A 37 -37.01 20.06 -20.85
N HIS A 38 -36.28 21.11 -21.24
CA HIS A 38 -35.25 21.77 -20.43
C HIS A 38 -35.78 22.06 -19.03
N GLN A 39 -35.06 21.58 -18.03
CA GLN A 39 -35.36 21.81 -16.61
C GLN A 39 -34.63 23.06 -16.16
N LYS A 40 -35.34 24.00 -15.52
CA LYS A 40 -34.71 25.20 -14.96
C LYS A 40 -34.02 24.86 -13.64
N LEU A 41 -32.69 25.02 -13.60
CA LEU A 41 -31.87 24.70 -12.43
C LEU A 41 -31.37 25.98 -11.74
N LEU A 42 -31.50 26.05 -10.42
CA LEU A 42 -30.99 27.14 -9.59
C LEU A 42 -29.82 26.68 -8.73
N LEU A 43 -28.68 27.36 -8.81
CA LEU A 43 -27.54 27.12 -7.94
C LEU A 43 -27.60 28.03 -6.70
N THR A 44 -27.41 27.43 -5.52
CA THR A 44 -27.34 28.16 -4.24
C THR A 44 -25.94 27.99 -3.62
N MET A 45 -25.35 29.09 -3.14
CA MET A 45 -23.99 29.07 -2.60
C MET A 45 -23.83 29.96 -1.37
N ILE A 46 -22.82 29.63 -0.57
CA ILE A 46 -22.25 30.52 0.45
C ILE A 46 -20.89 30.96 -0.06
N LEU A 47 -20.64 32.27 -0.10
CA LEU A 47 -19.33 32.84 -0.37
C LEU A 47 -18.88 33.64 0.85
N LYS A 48 -17.58 33.72 1.09
CA LYS A 48 -17.04 34.52 2.19
C LYS A 48 -16.96 35.99 1.79
N ASP A 49 -15.92 36.38 1.08
CA ASP A 49 -15.62 37.76 0.68
C ASP A 49 -14.54 37.74 -0.42
N ASP A 50 -13.99 38.90 -0.78
CA ASP A 50 -13.03 39.04 -1.89
C ASP A 50 -11.73 38.25 -1.66
N SER A 51 -11.49 37.72 -0.45
CA SER A 51 -10.36 36.82 -0.18
C SER A 51 -10.48 35.44 -0.84
N GLU A 52 -11.67 35.05 -1.32
CA GLU A 52 -11.90 33.76 -2.01
C GLU A 52 -12.24 33.93 -3.50
N LEU A 53 -12.03 35.12 -4.08
CA LEU A 53 -12.48 35.46 -5.43
C LEU A 53 -12.00 34.46 -6.51
N ASP A 54 -10.74 34.06 -6.48
CA ASP A 54 -10.17 33.14 -7.48
C ASP A 54 -10.83 31.76 -7.41
N ILE A 55 -11.09 31.28 -6.20
CA ILE A 55 -11.71 29.98 -5.95
C ILE A 55 -13.20 30.04 -6.34
N ALA A 56 -13.90 31.13 -5.98
CA ALA A 56 -15.28 31.36 -6.37
C ALA A 56 -15.45 31.47 -7.89
N THR A 57 -14.49 32.10 -8.57
CA THR A 57 -14.47 32.20 -10.05
C THR A 57 -14.35 30.81 -10.66
N ARG A 58 -13.37 30.00 -10.23
CA ARG A 58 -13.20 28.61 -10.69
C ARG A 58 -14.47 27.77 -10.49
N CYS A 59 -15.10 27.88 -9.32
CA CYS A 59 -16.33 27.17 -9.04
C CYS A 59 -17.43 27.59 -10.03
N LEU A 60 -17.77 28.88 -10.09
CA LEU A 60 -18.85 29.37 -10.95
C LEU A 60 -18.61 29.09 -12.44
N GLU A 61 -17.36 29.13 -12.91
CA GLU A 61 -17.02 28.76 -14.29
C GLU A 61 -17.35 27.29 -14.61
N SER A 62 -17.22 26.38 -13.65
CA SER A 62 -17.58 24.97 -13.83
C SER A 62 -19.09 24.69 -13.72
N PHE A 63 -19.81 25.46 -12.90
CA PHE A 63 -21.24 25.23 -12.65
C PHE A 63 -22.14 26.01 -13.61
N MET A 64 -21.94 27.32 -13.75
CA MET A 64 -22.90 28.20 -14.44
C MET A 64 -23.18 27.88 -15.92
N PRO A 65 -22.33 27.17 -16.69
CA PRO A 65 -22.73 26.66 -18.01
C PRO A 65 -23.97 25.74 -17.99
N PHE A 66 -24.31 25.15 -16.84
CA PHE A 66 -25.37 24.15 -16.69
C PHE A 66 -26.56 24.63 -15.83
N PHE A 67 -26.49 25.84 -15.26
CA PHE A 67 -27.50 26.39 -14.36
C PHE A 67 -28.11 27.68 -14.91
N ASP A 68 -29.42 27.86 -14.69
CA ASP A 68 -30.20 28.99 -15.22
C ASP A 68 -30.29 30.16 -14.23
N GLY A 69 -29.85 29.98 -12.99
CA GLY A 69 -29.86 31.01 -11.96
C GLY A 69 -28.86 30.76 -10.85
N LEU A 70 -28.54 31.83 -10.11
CA LEU A 70 -27.58 31.82 -9.00
C LEU A 70 -28.12 32.63 -7.82
N CYS A 71 -28.06 32.05 -6.62
CA CYS A 71 -28.37 32.69 -5.33
C CYS A 71 -27.17 32.55 -4.38
N VAL A 72 -26.71 33.67 -3.80
CA VAL A 72 -25.53 33.65 -2.92
C VAL A 72 -25.76 34.35 -1.59
N ALA A 73 -25.40 33.68 -0.49
CA ALA A 73 -25.22 34.32 0.81
C ALA A 73 -23.75 34.70 1.00
N ILE A 74 -23.44 35.99 1.17
CA ILE A 74 -22.09 36.49 1.43
C ILE A 74 -21.91 36.62 2.95
N THR A 75 -20.95 35.89 3.51
CA THR A 75 -20.81 35.65 4.97
C THR A 75 -19.55 36.22 5.60
N GLY A 76 -18.62 36.76 4.80
CA GLY A 76 -17.34 37.29 5.26
C GLY A 76 -17.48 38.51 6.16
N ILE A 77 -16.75 38.49 7.27
CA ILE A 77 -16.72 39.56 8.29
C ILE A 77 -15.82 40.74 7.92
N SER A 78 -15.01 40.63 6.87
CA SER A 78 -14.06 41.68 6.47
C SER A 78 -14.75 42.93 5.93
N GLY A 79 -15.97 42.79 5.39
CA GLY A 79 -16.68 43.85 4.69
C GLY A 79 -16.20 44.12 3.25
N ASP A 80 -15.09 43.50 2.82
CA ASP A 80 -14.52 43.67 1.49
C ASP A 80 -15.08 42.62 0.52
N ASN A 81 -16.23 42.92 -0.07
CA ASN A 81 -17.00 41.97 -0.90
C ASN A 81 -17.41 42.54 -2.26
N GLN A 82 -16.77 43.62 -2.71
CA GLN A 82 -17.19 44.30 -3.92
C GLN A 82 -16.93 43.44 -5.17
N LYS A 83 -15.76 42.81 -5.28
CA LYS A 83 -15.42 41.98 -6.43
C LYS A 83 -16.27 40.71 -6.47
N THR A 84 -16.57 40.16 -5.30
CA THR A 84 -17.47 39.01 -5.16
C THR A 84 -18.88 39.34 -5.65
N LYS A 85 -19.40 40.54 -5.34
CA LYS A 85 -20.69 41.01 -5.89
C LYS A 85 -20.65 41.16 -7.40
N GLU A 86 -19.60 41.78 -7.93
CA GLU A 86 -19.40 41.94 -9.38
C GLU A 86 -19.35 40.58 -10.10
N LEU A 87 -18.70 39.58 -9.49
CA LEU A 87 -18.67 38.20 -9.99
C LEU A 87 -20.06 37.55 -10.01
N ILE A 88 -20.87 37.74 -8.97
CA ILE A 88 -22.24 37.18 -8.91
C ILE A 88 -23.13 37.84 -9.97
N GLU A 89 -23.04 39.17 -10.11
CA GLU A 89 -23.81 39.95 -11.07
C GLU A 89 -23.43 39.59 -12.52
N LYS A 90 -22.16 39.26 -12.80
CA LYS A 90 -21.70 38.75 -14.11
C LYS A 90 -22.48 37.53 -14.58
N TYR A 91 -22.92 36.67 -13.65
CA TYR A 91 -23.72 35.47 -13.93
C TYR A 91 -25.24 35.71 -13.75
N GLY A 92 -25.67 36.96 -13.59
CA GLY A 92 -27.08 37.30 -13.35
C GLY A 92 -27.62 36.82 -12.01
N GLY A 93 -26.73 36.51 -11.06
CA GLY A 93 -27.10 35.99 -9.75
C GLY A 93 -27.66 37.07 -8.82
N LYS A 94 -28.43 36.65 -7.82
CA LYS A 94 -28.85 37.50 -6.70
C LYS A 94 -28.04 37.15 -5.47
N TYR A 95 -27.83 38.12 -4.58
CA TYR A 95 -27.10 37.90 -3.33
C TYR A 95 -27.69 38.63 -2.13
N VAL A 96 -27.35 38.14 -0.94
CA VAL A 96 -27.59 38.78 0.35
C VAL A 96 -26.27 38.88 1.10
N VAL A 97 -25.93 40.07 1.58
CA VAL A 97 -24.77 40.28 2.47
C VAL A 97 -25.23 40.11 3.92
N THR A 98 -24.57 39.22 4.64
CA THR A 98 -24.83 38.94 6.06
C THR A 98 -23.74 39.55 6.93
N THR A 99 -24.11 40.01 8.12
CA THR A 99 -23.20 40.58 9.12
C THR A 99 -23.69 40.20 10.53
N PRO A 100 -22.85 40.30 11.58
CA PRO A 100 -23.29 40.07 12.95
C PRO A 100 -24.48 40.95 13.40
N GLU A 101 -24.69 42.11 12.77
CA GLU A 101 -25.80 43.01 13.07
C GLU A 101 -27.10 42.60 12.36
N THR A 102 -27.00 42.11 11.12
CA THR A 102 -28.17 41.76 10.30
C THR A 102 -28.63 40.32 10.51
N HIS A 103 -27.67 39.42 10.73
CA HIS A 103 -27.86 37.98 10.86
C HIS A 103 -27.00 37.43 12.01
N PRO A 104 -27.21 37.89 13.27
CA PRO A 104 -26.36 37.55 14.42
C PRO A 104 -26.19 36.04 14.61
N ASP A 105 -27.23 35.28 14.27
CA ASP A 105 -27.30 33.83 14.41
C ASP A 105 -26.29 33.04 13.56
N LEU A 106 -25.69 33.66 12.54
CA LEU A 106 -24.67 33.05 11.67
C LEU A 106 -23.26 33.13 12.27
N TYR A 107 -23.08 33.95 13.31
CA TYR A 107 -21.78 34.32 13.85
C TYR A 107 -21.66 33.95 15.34
N ALA A 108 -20.44 33.67 15.77
CA ALA A 108 -20.10 33.50 17.17
C ALA A 108 -18.87 34.34 17.53
N LYS A 109 -18.60 34.50 18.82
CA LYS A 109 -17.38 35.18 19.30
C LYS A 109 -16.36 34.16 19.78
N ASP A 110 -15.10 34.37 19.41
CA ASP A 110 -13.97 33.62 19.97
C ASP A 110 -13.69 34.03 21.43
N ASP A 111 -12.75 33.36 22.10
CA ASP A 111 -12.34 33.66 23.48
C ASP A 111 -11.77 35.08 23.66
N LYS A 112 -11.37 35.73 22.55
CA LYS A 112 -10.86 37.11 22.52
C LYS A 112 -11.96 38.13 22.20
N GLY A 113 -13.20 37.69 21.98
CA GLY A 113 -14.36 38.51 21.67
C GLY A 113 -14.50 38.90 20.19
N ASN A 114 -13.69 38.35 19.29
CA ASN A 114 -13.77 38.60 17.85
C ASN A 114 -14.89 37.76 17.22
N TRP A 115 -15.67 38.37 16.33
CA TRP A 115 -16.68 37.65 15.56
C TRP A 115 -16.04 36.72 14.54
N TYR A 116 -16.62 35.54 14.37
CA TYR A 116 -16.29 34.62 13.30
C TYR A 116 -17.57 33.93 12.79
N PHE A 117 -17.53 33.46 11.54
CA PHE A 117 -18.63 32.72 10.93
C PHE A 117 -18.72 31.30 11.50
N ALA A 118 -19.88 30.90 11.98
CA ALA A 118 -20.02 29.72 12.84
C ALA A 118 -21.20 28.78 12.49
N ALA A 119 -22.14 29.19 11.62
CA ALA A 119 -23.31 28.37 11.30
C ALA A 119 -23.57 28.31 9.79
N PHE A 120 -23.02 27.27 9.15
CA PHE A 120 -23.17 27.09 7.71
C PHE A 120 -24.62 26.79 7.31
N ASN A 121 -25.33 25.93 8.05
CA ASN A 121 -26.73 25.61 7.75
C ASN A 121 -27.61 26.86 7.71
N LYS A 122 -27.44 27.78 8.66
CA LYS A 122 -28.22 29.02 8.69
C LYS A 122 -27.88 29.93 7.50
N ALA A 123 -26.63 29.94 7.06
CA ALA A 123 -26.23 30.66 5.85
C ALA A 123 -26.81 30.01 4.58
N ARG A 124 -26.91 28.68 4.51
CA ARG A 124 -27.64 28.02 3.43
C ARG A 124 -29.11 28.37 3.46
N ASP A 125 -29.74 28.41 4.63
CA ASP A 125 -31.14 28.85 4.77
C ASP A 125 -31.34 30.30 4.30
N VAL A 126 -30.37 31.19 4.51
CA VAL A 126 -30.38 32.55 3.92
C VAL A 126 -30.37 32.48 2.39
N SER A 127 -29.53 31.62 1.80
CA SER A 127 -29.53 31.41 0.34
C SER A 127 -30.82 30.76 -0.18
N PHE A 128 -31.45 29.87 0.60
CA PHE A 128 -32.74 29.25 0.27
C PHE A 128 -33.91 30.23 0.39
N ALA A 129 -33.88 31.16 1.35
CA ALA A 129 -34.88 32.23 1.43
C ALA A 129 -34.81 33.13 0.19
N LEU A 130 -33.61 33.42 -0.31
CA LEU A 130 -33.44 34.15 -1.57
C LEU A 130 -33.93 33.33 -2.77
N ALA A 131 -33.66 32.02 -2.78
CA ALA A 131 -34.19 31.10 -3.79
C ALA A 131 -35.72 31.03 -3.79
N ASP A 132 -36.36 31.03 -2.62
CA ASP A 132 -37.82 31.09 -2.46
C ASP A 132 -38.39 32.39 -3.09
N GLU A 133 -37.70 33.53 -2.96
CA GLU A 133 -38.11 34.77 -3.64
C GLU A 133 -37.94 34.70 -5.17
N MET A 134 -36.84 34.13 -5.66
CA MET A 134 -36.63 33.90 -7.10
C MET A 134 -37.60 32.89 -7.68
N GLN A 135 -38.01 31.89 -6.90
CA GLN A 135 -38.98 30.88 -7.31
C GLN A 135 -40.33 31.51 -7.68
N LYS A 136 -40.73 32.59 -7.00
CA LYS A 136 -42.00 33.31 -7.29
C LYS A 136 -42.01 33.98 -8.66
N THR A 137 -40.85 34.36 -9.19
CA THR A 137 -40.73 35.10 -10.46
C THR A 137 -40.27 34.22 -11.61
N ASP A 138 -39.27 33.37 -11.37
CA ASP A 138 -38.51 32.72 -12.45
C ASP A 138 -38.86 31.23 -12.62
N ASN A 139 -39.54 30.65 -11.63
CA ASN A 139 -40.04 29.28 -11.55
C ASN A 139 -39.01 28.22 -11.97
N TYR A 140 -38.17 27.80 -11.01
CA TYR A 140 -37.19 26.73 -11.20
C TYR A 140 -37.82 25.35 -10.95
N ASP A 141 -37.32 24.33 -11.63
CA ASP A 141 -37.73 22.94 -11.45
C ASP A 141 -36.93 22.26 -10.31
N TRP A 142 -35.66 22.64 -10.16
CA TRP A 142 -34.73 22.08 -9.18
C TRP A 142 -33.79 23.14 -8.60
N TRP A 143 -33.44 22.97 -7.33
CA TRP A 143 -32.37 23.69 -6.66
C TRP A 143 -31.15 22.76 -6.46
N SER A 144 -29.96 23.33 -6.55
CA SER A 144 -28.70 22.67 -6.24
C SER A 144 -27.86 23.56 -5.33
N TRP A 145 -26.78 23.00 -4.79
CA TRP A 145 -25.82 23.73 -3.97
C TRP A 145 -24.40 23.23 -4.21
N ALA A 146 -23.45 24.14 -4.03
CA ALA A 146 -22.02 23.89 -4.10
C ALA A 146 -21.30 24.60 -2.95
N ASP A 147 -20.20 24.02 -2.50
CA ASP A 147 -19.19 24.74 -1.73
C ASP A 147 -18.33 25.59 -2.66
N VAL A 148 -17.74 26.67 -2.16
CA VAL A 148 -16.93 27.59 -2.98
C VAL A 148 -15.73 26.89 -3.62
N ASP A 149 -15.20 25.85 -2.96
CA ASP A 149 -14.07 25.04 -3.41
C ASP A 149 -14.50 23.82 -4.24
N ASP A 150 -15.78 23.66 -4.56
CA ASP A 150 -16.26 22.61 -5.45
C ASP A 150 -16.07 22.98 -6.94
N VAL A 151 -15.89 21.95 -7.77
CA VAL A 151 -16.07 22.03 -9.23
C VAL A 151 -17.01 20.94 -9.71
N LEU A 152 -17.74 21.21 -10.77
CA LEU A 152 -18.64 20.25 -11.42
C LEU A 152 -17.98 19.64 -12.65
N LEU A 153 -17.92 18.30 -12.70
CA LEU A 153 -17.50 17.57 -13.89
C LEU A 153 -18.71 16.90 -14.56
N TYR A 154 -18.70 16.87 -15.89
CA TYR A 154 -19.75 16.27 -16.72
C TYR A 154 -21.15 16.84 -16.41
N GLY A 155 -21.23 18.16 -16.21
CA GLY A 155 -22.48 18.85 -15.84
C GLY A 155 -23.57 18.78 -16.92
N GLU A 156 -23.22 18.43 -18.16
CA GLU A 156 -24.17 18.21 -19.26
C GLU A 156 -25.20 17.10 -18.97
N GLU A 157 -24.87 16.17 -18.07
CA GLU A 157 -25.76 15.08 -17.66
C GLU A 157 -26.86 15.54 -16.69
N LEU A 158 -26.71 16.71 -16.06
CA LEU A 158 -27.66 17.22 -15.06
C LEU A 158 -29.06 17.42 -15.63
N GLN A 159 -29.18 17.89 -16.87
CA GLN A 159 -30.47 18.07 -17.53
C GLN A 159 -31.20 16.73 -17.68
N ALA A 160 -30.51 15.69 -18.15
CA ALA A 160 -31.10 14.37 -18.30
C ALA A 160 -31.52 13.77 -16.94
N ALA A 161 -30.66 13.92 -15.92
CA ALA A 161 -30.96 13.46 -14.57
C ALA A 161 -32.16 14.20 -13.95
N ALA A 162 -32.22 15.52 -14.09
CA ALA A 162 -33.31 16.37 -13.60
C ALA A 162 -34.65 16.06 -14.29
N THR A 163 -34.65 15.91 -15.62
CA THR A 163 -35.88 15.54 -16.35
C THR A 163 -36.37 14.18 -15.89
N ARG A 164 -35.47 13.20 -15.79
CA ARG A 164 -35.83 11.86 -15.34
C ARG A 164 -36.41 11.91 -13.93
N ALA A 165 -35.76 12.61 -13.01
CA ALA A 165 -36.23 12.79 -11.65
C ALA A 165 -37.63 13.42 -11.57
N GLN A 166 -37.92 14.38 -12.46
CA GLN A 166 -39.24 15.01 -12.56
C GLN A 166 -40.30 14.00 -13.06
N GLU A 167 -39.98 13.19 -14.09
CA GLU A 167 -40.88 12.15 -14.62
C GLU A 167 -41.28 11.10 -13.58
N ILE A 168 -40.32 10.65 -12.78
CA ILE A 168 -40.56 9.67 -11.71
C ILE A 168 -40.94 10.31 -10.36
N LYS A 169 -41.17 11.63 -10.35
CA LYS A 169 -41.68 12.40 -9.20
C LYS A 169 -40.82 12.26 -7.95
N LEU A 170 -39.51 12.40 -8.13
CA LEU A 170 -38.57 12.49 -7.01
C LEU A 170 -38.64 13.88 -6.36
N ASP A 171 -38.33 13.92 -5.07
CA ASP A 171 -38.12 15.14 -4.32
C ASP A 171 -36.63 15.50 -4.23
N ALA A 172 -35.73 14.50 -4.23
CA ALA A 172 -34.30 14.74 -4.29
C ALA A 172 -33.53 13.66 -5.09
N VAL A 173 -32.38 14.06 -5.63
CA VAL A 173 -31.40 13.15 -6.24
C VAL A 173 -30.04 13.36 -5.58
N PHE A 174 -29.44 12.25 -5.17
CA PHE A 174 -28.11 12.21 -4.59
C PHE A 174 -27.07 11.92 -5.66
N PHE A 175 -26.01 12.71 -5.73
CA PHE A 175 -24.91 12.52 -6.67
C PHE A 175 -23.64 12.14 -5.93
N THR A 176 -22.74 11.45 -6.64
CA THR A 176 -21.38 11.21 -6.14
C THR A 176 -20.67 12.54 -5.92
N TYR A 177 -20.00 12.63 -4.78
CA TYR A 177 -19.18 13.76 -4.38
C TYR A 177 -17.80 13.24 -3.98
N TRP A 178 -16.79 13.61 -4.77
CA TRP A 178 -15.39 13.38 -4.48
C TRP A 178 -14.92 14.43 -3.47
N TYR A 179 -15.07 14.11 -2.20
CA TYR A 179 -14.76 14.99 -1.08
C TYR A 179 -13.25 15.24 -0.91
N ALA A 180 -12.41 14.31 -1.35
CA ALA A 180 -10.97 14.52 -1.41
C ALA A 180 -10.35 13.78 -2.60
N VAL A 181 -9.50 14.48 -3.34
CA VAL A 181 -8.76 13.97 -4.50
C VAL A 181 -7.28 14.33 -4.39
N ILE A 182 -6.41 13.46 -4.89
CA ILE A 182 -4.99 13.80 -5.06
C ILE A 182 -4.84 14.53 -6.39
N ILE A 183 -4.39 15.79 -6.34
CA ILE A 183 -4.01 16.53 -7.53
C ILE A 183 -2.58 16.12 -7.91
N ARG A 184 -2.39 15.64 -9.14
CA ARG A 184 -1.09 15.25 -9.67
C ARG A 184 -0.19 16.49 -9.88
N PRO A 185 1.14 16.32 -10.00
CA PRO A 185 2.05 17.45 -10.23
C PRO A 185 1.75 18.29 -11.48
N ASP A 186 1.07 17.71 -12.47
CA ASP A 186 0.63 18.38 -13.69
C ASP A 186 -0.74 19.10 -13.55
N GLY A 187 -1.33 19.08 -12.35
CA GLY A 187 -2.64 19.68 -12.06
C GLY A 187 -3.83 18.78 -12.39
N SER A 188 -3.62 17.60 -12.96
CA SER A 188 -4.71 16.67 -13.31
C SER A 188 -5.17 15.84 -12.11
N PHE A 189 -6.42 15.36 -12.17
CA PHE A 189 -7.00 14.40 -11.23
C PHE A 189 -8.05 13.54 -11.96
N GLY A 190 -8.42 12.41 -11.37
CA GLY A 190 -9.36 11.44 -11.95
C GLY A 190 -9.94 10.49 -10.90
N ASP A 191 -10.76 9.55 -11.33
CA ASP A 191 -11.40 8.53 -10.47
C ASP A 191 -10.38 7.68 -9.70
N ASP A 192 -9.21 7.46 -10.29
CA ASP A 192 -8.06 6.77 -9.69
C ASP A 192 -7.40 7.55 -8.54
N THR A 193 -7.60 8.87 -8.48
CA THR A 193 -7.02 9.76 -7.46
C THR A 193 -7.95 10.08 -6.30
N VAL A 194 -9.18 9.57 -6.32
CA VAL A 194 -10.21 9.83 -5.30
C VAL A 194 -9.81 9.16 -3.98
N GLN A 195 -9.53 9.99 -2.97
CA GLN A 195 -9.23 9.54 -1.63
C GLN A 195 -10.50 9.28 -0.83
N ILE A 196 -11.47 10.20 -0.96
CA ILE A 196 -12.70 10.19 -0.18
C ILE A 196 -13.89 10.46 -1.09
N GLU A 197 -14.90 9.60 -1.03
CA GLU A 197 -16.18 9.79 -1.73
C GLU A 197 -17.37 9.52 -0.83
N HIS A 198 -18.48 10.20 -1.12
CA HIS A 198 -19.80 9.88 -0.59
C HIS A 198 -20.89 10.46 -1.49
N LEU A 199 -22.16 10.18 -1.15
CA LEU A 199 -23.32 10.69 -1.84
C LEU A 199 -23.89 11.91 -1.13
N ARG A 200 -24.14 12.98 -1.88
CA ARG A 200 -24.80 14.20 -1.38
C ARG A 200 -26.02 14.55 -2.21
N GLU A 201 -27.01 15.10 -1.56
CA GLU A 201 -28.22 15.66 -2.15
C GLU A 201 -27.86 16.86 -3.04
N ARG A 202 -27.95 16.72 -4.37
CA ARG A 202 -27.54 17.79 -5.32
C ARG A 202 -28.65 18.30 -6.21
N LEU A 203 -29.73 17.56 -6.40
CA LEU A 203 -30.98 18.09 -6.95
C LEU A 203 -32.05 18.03 -5.88
N LEU A 204 -32.60 19.18 -5.53
CA LEU A 204 -33.58 19.36 -4.47
C LEU A 204 -34.81 20.04 -5.05
N LYS A 205 -35.98 19.44 -4.84
CA LYS A 205 -37.24 20.05 -5.26
C LYS A 205 -37.48 21.38 -4.52
N PRO A 206 -37.83 22.47 -5.22
CA PRO A 206 -38.02 23.78 -4.60
C PRO A 206 -39.03 23.81 -3.46
N GLY A 207 -38.75 24.63 -2.45
CA GLY A 207 -39.71 25.02 -1.41
C GLY A 207 -39.94 24.04 -0.26
N ILE A 208 -39.49 22.79 -0.35
CA ILE A 208 -39.75 21.77 0.68
C ILE A 208 -38.62 21.59 1.70
N TRP A 209 -37.42 22.15 1.48
CA TRP A 209 -36.22 21.84 2.26
C TRP A 209 -35.82 22.96 3.25
N LYS A 210 -35.16 22.59 4.35
CA LYS A 210 -34.46 23.44 5.32
C LYS A 210 -33.12 22.81 5.67
N TRP A 211 -32.12 23.63 5.99
CA TRP A 211 -30.81 23.14 6.41
C TRP A 211 -30.71 23.02 7.93
N VAL A 212 -30.22 21.87 8.39
CA VAL A 212 -29.93 21.63 9.80
C VAL A 212 -28.46 21.29 9.99
N SER A 213 -27.96 21.38 11.23
CA SER A 213 -26.57 21.12 11.63
C SER A 213 -25.55 22.18 11.17
N PRO A 214 -24.91 22.94 12.09
CA PRO A 214 -23.96 24.02 11.77
C PRO A 214 -22.78 23.72 10.85
N LEU A 215 -22.34 22.47 10.71
CA LEU A 215 -21.15 22.07 9.94
C LEU A 215 -21.39 20.89 9.01
N HIS A 216 -22.01 19.82 9.53
CA HIS A 216 -22.38 18.65 8.72
C HIS A 216 -23.81 18.87 8.24
N GLU A 217 -23.96 19.90 7.42
CA GLU A 217 -25.26 20.42 7.02
C GLU A 217 -26.03 19.36 6.24
N ILE A 218 -27.30 19.15 6.60
CA ILE A 218 -28.19 18.21 5.91
C ILE A 218 -29.46 18.95 5.51
N ALA A 219 -29.87 18.81 4.26
CA ALA A 219 -31.17 19.29 3.81
C ALA A 219 -32.28 18.32 4.28
N LEU A 220 -33.17 18.78 5.15
CA LEU A 220 -34.34 18.05 5.61
C LEU A 220 -35.63 18.72 5.14
N PRO A 221 -36.75 17.98 5.02
CA PRO A 221 -38.04 18.60 4.76
C PRO A 221 -38.41 19.64 5.83
N LYS A 222 -39.08 20.73 5.43
CA LYS A 222 -39.62 21.75 6.34
C LYS A 222 -40.65 21.12 7.30
N ASP A 223 -41.49 20.23 6.77
CA ASP A 223 -42.45 19.40 7.51
C ASP A 223 -41.82 18.07 7.94
N ASP A 224 -41.64 17.87 9.24
CA ASP A 224 -40.98 16.68 9.81
C ASP A 224 -41.80 15.38 9.58
N ALA A 225 -43.10 15.47 9.25
CA ALA A 225 -43.93 14.32 8.86
C ALA A 225 -43.75 13.93 7.39
N TYR A 226 -43.19 14.82 6.56
CA TYR A 226 -42.94 14.54 5.15
C TYR A 226 -41.82 13.51 5.00
N ARG A 227 -41.95 12.63 4.01
CA ARG A 227 -40.95 11.61 3.66
C ARG A 227 -40.60 11.80 2.19
N PRO A 228 -39.44 12.40 1.88
CA PRO A 228 -39.09 12.73 0.51
C PRO A 228 -38.80 11.46 -0.29
N THR A 229 -39.23 11.45 -1.55
CA THR A 229 -38.83 10.41 -2.51
C THR A 229 -37.45 10.72 -3.07
N THR A 230 -36.51 9.80 -2.95
CA THR A 230 -35.11 10.03 -3.32
C THR A 230 -34.57 8.95 -4.25
N SER A 231 -33.62 9.31 -5.11
CA SER A 231 -32.83 8.35 -5.90
C SER A 231 -31.36 8.71 -5.87
N LEU A 232 -30.52 7.74 -6.25
CA LEU A 232 -29.08 7.90 -6.41
C LEU A 232 -28.73 8.09 -7.88
N TYR A 233 -27.74 8.93 -8.14
CA TYR A 233 -27.03 9.11 -9.40
C TYR A 233 -25.54 8.91 -9.09
N ASP A 234 -25.14 7.65 -8.99
CA ASP A 234 -23.74 7.30 -8.72
C ASP A 234 -22.88 7.50 -9.97
N TYR A 235 -21.62 7.91 -9.78
CA TYR A 235 -20.57 7.90 -10.78
C TYR A 235 -20.26 6.45 -11.18
N VAL A 236 -20.68 6.06 -12.38
CA VAL A 236 -20.47 4.71 -12.93
C VAL A 236 -20.14 4.83 -14.41
N PRO A 237 -18.86 5.05 -14.78
CA PRO A 237 -18.44 5.27 -16.17
C PRO A 237 -18.82 4.13 -17.11
N LYS A 238 -18.87 2.89 -16.60
CA LYS A 238 -19.27 1.69 -17.36
C LYS A 238 -20.74 1.72 -17.82
N GLU A 239 -21.56 2.52 -17.16
CA GLU A 239 -22.99 2.71 -17.47
C GLU A 239 -23.26 4.08 -18.09
N ASP A 240 -22.21 4.79 -18.54
CA ASP A 240 -22.31 6.14 -19.10
C ASP A 240 -22.92 7.17 -18.13
N ARG A 241 -22.52 7.09 -16.85
CA ARG A 241 -22.85 8.04 -15.79
C ARG A 241 -21.58 8.65 -15.23
N HIS A 242 -21.31 9.91 -15.51
CA HIS A 242 -20.02 10.56 -15.21
C HIS A 242 -20.15 11.82 -14.34
N CYS A 243 -21.36 12.37 -14.16
CA CYS A 243 -21.58 13.58 -13.39
C CYS A 243 -21.12 13.46 -11.93
N VAL A 244 -20.23 14.36 -11.51
CA VAL A 244 -19.63 14.31 -10.17
C VAL A 244 -19.24 15.71 -9.68
N TRP A 245 -19.46 15.93 -8.37
CA TRP A 245 -18.95 17.09 -7.66
C TRP A 245 -17.56 16.77 -7.14
N VAL A 246 -16.62 17.70 -7.26
CA VAL A 246 -15.24 17.50 -6.80
C VAL A 246 -14.81 18.63 -5.90
N HIS A 247 -14.42 18.31 -4.67
CA HIS A 247 -13.92 19.25 -3.70
C HIS A 247 -12.42 19.49 -3.90
N LEU A 248 -12.04 20.72 -4.22
CA LEU A 248 -10.64 21.12 -4.47
C LEU A 248 -10.15 22.08 -3.38
N SER A 249 -9.81 21.53 -2.22
CA SER A 249 -9.25 22.28 -1.08
C SER A 249 -7.72 22.19 -1.00
N THR A 250 -7.10 23.12 -0.28
CA THR A 250 -5.66 23.13 -0.03
C THR A 250 -5.36 22.62 1.38
N LYS A 251 -4.14 22.09 1.59
CA LYS A 251 -3.71 21.59 2.91
C LYS A 251 -3.86 22.65 4.02
N ASP A 252 -3.46 23.89 3.74
CA ASP A 252 -3.56 25.00 4.68
C ASP A 252 -5.03 25.35 5.03
N ARG A 253 -5.96 25.22 4.07
CA ARG A 253 -7.41 25.38 4.35
C ARG A 253 -7.93 24.25 5.23
N ILE A 254 -7.51 23.01 4.98
CA ILE A 254 -7.93 21.83 5.74
C ILE A 254 -7.47 21.93 7.20
N ASP A 255 -6.22 22.31 7.45
CA ASP A 255 -5.69 22.41 8.81
C ASP A 255 -6.35 23.55 9.61
N ASN A 256 -6.55 24.72 8.98
CA ASN A 256 -7.26 25.83 9.62
C ASN A 256 -8.76 25.54 9.84
N ALA A 257 -9.40 24.80 8.92
CA ALA A 257 -10.79 24.39 9.07
C ALA A 257 -10.97 23.38 10.21
N ALA A 258 -10.02 22.45 10.42
CA ALA A 258 -10.13 21.39 11.42
C ALA A 258 -10.28 21.96 12.85
N LEU A 259 -9.44 22.91 13.25
CA LEU A 259 -9.50 23.53 14.58
C LEU A 259 -10.77 24.35 14.80
N ARG A 260 -11.17 25.13 13.79
CA ARG A 260 -12.44 25.88 13.82
C ARG A 260 -13.64 24.94 13.94
N ASN A 261 -13.61 23.82 13.23
CA ASN A 261 -14.71 22.86 13.24
C ASN A 261 -14.90 22.22 14.61
N ILE A 262 -13.81 21.91 15.33
CA ILE A 262 -13.87 21.45 16.73
C ILE A 262 -14.57 22.50 17.59
N GLN A 263 -14.16 23.77 17.52
CA GLN A 263 -14.78 24.84 18.32
C GLN A 263 -16.28 25.00 18.07
N ILE A 264 -16.71 24.89 16.79
CA ILE A 264 -18.14 24.96 16.46
C ILE A 264 -18.89 23.77 17.03
N LEU A 265 -18.37 22.54 16.91
CA LEU A 265 -19.01 21.33 17.44
C LEU A 265 -19.06 21.33 18.98
N GLU A 266 -18.03 21.82 19.65
CA GLU A 266 -18.03 21.99 21.11
C GLU A 266 -19.09 22.98 21.58
N ASN A 267 -19.19 24.12 20.90
CA ASN A 267 -20.21 25.12 21.20
C ASN A 267 -21.62 24.58 20.93
N GLN A 268 -21.81 23.86 19.82
CA GLN A 268 -23.07 23.19 19.50
C GLN A 268 -23.45 22.19 20.60
N ARG A 269 -22.54 21.28 20.96
CA ARG A 269 -22.79 20.29 22.01
C ARG A 269 -23.11 20.93 23.35
N ARG A 270 -22.40 22.00 23.72
CA ARG A 270 -22.65 22.75 24.96
C ARG A 270 -24.06 23.33 24.99
N GLU A 271 -24.56 23.86 23.88
CA GLU A 271 -25.93 24.38 23.78
C GLU A 271 -26.97 23.25 23.77
N GLU A 272 -26.71 22.16 23.06
CA GLU A 272 -27.56 20.95 23.06
C GLU A 272 -27.72 20.36 24.47
N MET A 273 -26.63 20.26 25.24
CA MET A 273 -26.65 19.84 26.64
C MET A 273 -27.46 20.79 27.53
N LYS A 274 -27.33 22.11 27.36
CA LYS A 274 -28.15 23.10 28.10
C LYS A 274 -29.64 22.93 27.82
N GLN A 275 -29.99 22.49 26.61
CA GLN A 275 -31.38 22.26 26.18
C GLN A 275 -31.88 20.84 26.46
N ASN A 276 -31.06 19.99 27.09
CA ASN A 276 -31.34 18.58 27.34
C ASN A 276 -31.69 17.81 26.04
N LYS A 277 -30.97 18.13 24.96
CA LYS A 277 -31.12 17.59 23.60
C LYS A 277 -29.75 17.23 22.99
N ASP A 278 -28.91 16.51 23.73
CA ASP A 278 -27.60 16.05 23.26
C ASP A 278 -27.79 15.14 22.04
N ASP A 279 -27.49 15.63 20.82
CA ASP A 279 -27.67 14.86 19.59
C ASP A 279 -26.49 13.89 19.42
N PRO A 280 -26.72 12.56 19.34
CA PRO A 280 -25.64 11.59 19.16
C PRO A 280 -24.76 11.90 17.94
N ARG A 281 -25.29 12.52 16.88
CA ARG A 281 -24.49 12.88 15.71
C ARG A 281 -23.46 13.96 16.02
N THR A 282 -23.79 14.95 16.86
CA THR A 282 -22.84 15.97 17.32
C THR A 282 -21.67 15.32 18.05
N VAL A 283 -21.95 14.33 18.91
CA VAL A 283 -20.94 13.55 19.64
C VAL A 283 -20.01 12.82 18.66
N PHE A 284 -20.58 12.11 17.68
CA PHE A 284 -19.81 11.37 16.69
C PHE A 284 -18.91 12.26 15.83
N TYR A 285 -19.44 13.38 15.33
CA TYR A 285 -18.64 14.31 14.52
C TYR A 285 -17.55 15.00 15.33
N LEU A 286 -17.80 15.30 16.60
CA LEU A 286 -16.78 15.83 17.50
C LEU A 286 -15.68 14.80 17.73
N ALA A 287 -16.04 13.54 17.98
CA ALA A 287 -15.10 12.43 18.12
C ALA A 287 -14.21 12.28 16.87
N LYS A 288 -14.82 12.29 15.68
CA LYS A 288 -14.10 12.23 14.40
C LYS A 288 -13.13 13.40 14.24
N SER A 289 -13.56 14.61 14.59
CA SER A 289 -12.71 15.81 14.47
C SER A 289 -11.49 15.73 15.39
N TYR A 290 -11.70 15.26 16.62
CA TYR A 290 -10.61 14.98 17.56
C TYR A 290 -9.69 13.85 17.07
N PHE A 291 -10.24 12.79 16.49
CA PHE A 291 -9.46 11.72 15.87
C PHE A 291 -8.61 12.23 14.71
N ASP A 292 -9.17 13.02 13.81
CA ASP A 292 -8.49 13.54 12.61
C ASP A 292 -7.30 14.45 13.01
N VAL A 293 -7.47 15.31 14.01
CA VAL A 293 -6.38 16.16 14.54
C VAL A 293 -5.38 15.34 15.35
N GLY A 294 -5.85 14.45 16.22
CA GLY A 294 -5.00 13.61 17.06
C GLY A 294 -4.10 12.67 16.26
N SER A 295 -4.64 12.07 15.20
CA SER A 295 -3.91 11.12 14.33
C SER A 295 -2.76 11.78 13.56
N ARG A 296 -2.85 13.08 13.26
CA ARG A 296 -1.76 13.84 12.61
C ARG A 296 -0.60 14.17 13.55
N ALA A 297 -0.82 14.07 14.87
CA ALA A 297 0.13 14.46 15.89
C ALA A 297 0.33 13.38 16.96
N VAL A 298 0.22 12.10 16.57
CA VAL A 298 0.19 10.93 17.47
C VAL A 298 1.37 10.85 18.45
N ASP A 299 2.54 11.36 18.06
CA ASP A 299 3.75 11.34 18.89
C ASP A 299 3.77 12.45 19.96
N THR A 300 2.88 13.43 19.86
CA THR A 300 2.81 14.58 20.78
C THR A 300 1.85 14.32 21.95
N ALA A 301 2.04 15.03 23.07
CA ALA A 301 1.11 14.95 24.20
C ALA A 301 -0.29 15.46 23.83
N GLU A 302 -0.37 16.50 23.00
CA GLU A 302 -1.63 17.06 22.52
C GLU A 302 -2.39 16.07 21.62
N GLY A 303 -1.69 15.43 20.67
CA GLY A 303 -2.31 14.43 19.81
C GLY A 303 -2.83 13.22 20.58
N LYS A 304 -2.07 12.76 21.59
CA LYS A 304 -2.54 11.68 22.49
C LYS A 304 -3.79 12.07 23.26
N ASN A 305 -3.83 13.29 23.82
CA ASN A 305 -5.01 13.81 24.52
C ASN A 305 -6.23 13.89 23.57
N ASN A 306 -6.04 14.36 22.34
CA ASN A 306 -7.11 14.40 21.34
C ASN A 306 -7.64 13.01 21.00
N LEU A 307 -6.77 12.00 20.92
CA LEU A 307 -7.20 10.60 20.72
C LEU A 307 -7.93 10.04 21.94
N ASP A 308 -7.56 10.42 23.17
CA ASP A 308 -8.31 10.05 24.39
C ASP A 308 -9.71 10.67 24.40
N LEU A 309 -9.81 11.95 24.05
CA LEU A 309 -11.11 12.63 23.93
C LEU A 309 -11.97 11.98 22.85
N ALA A 310 -11.39 11.64 21.69
CA ALA A 310 -12.09 10.90 20.65
C ALA A 310 -12.62 9.55 21.16
N ASP A 311 -11.79 8.77 21.85
CA ASP A 311 -12.19 7.45 22.38
C ASP A 311 -13.35 7.55 23.38
N MET A 312 -13.30 8.53 24.29
CA MET A 312 -14.37 8.81 25.26
C MET A 312 -15.68 9.22 24.58
N LEU A 313 -15.61 10.08 23.57
CA LEU A 313 -16.79 10.50 22.81
C LEU A 313 -17.40 9.35 21.99
N LEU A 314 -16.57 8.43 21.49
CA LEU A 314 -17.05 7.24 20.79
C LEU A 314 -17.80 6.28 21.73
N ASP A 315 -17.34 6.10 22.97
CA ASP A 315 -18.07 5.31 23.97
C ASP A 315 -19.45 5.90 24.26
N ASP A 316 -19.50 7.21 24.50
CA ASP A 316 -20.75 7.95 24.70
C ASP A 316 -21.69 7.84 23.49
N TYR A 317 -21.16 7.96 22.27
CA TYR A 317 -21.95 7.79 21.05
C TYR A 317 -22.55 6.37 20.93
N LEU A 318 -21.77 5.34 21.25
CA LEU A 318 -22.18 3.93 21.13
C LEU A 318 -23.32 3.56 22.09
N GLU A 319 -23.46 4.26 23.22
CA GLU A 319 -24.58 4.07 24.16
C GLU A 319 -25.92 4.61 23.62
N HIS A 320 -25.88 5.64 22.78
CA HIS A 320 -27.05 6.42 22.40
C HIS A 320 -27.49 6.25 20.93
N SER A 321 -26.66 5.66 20.07
CA SER A 321 -26.92 5.59 18.62
C SER A 321 -27.78 4.41 18.16
N GLY A 322 -28.74 4.69 17.27
CA GLY A 322 -29.61 3.70 16.62
C GLY A 322 -29.10 3.15 15.27
N TRP A 323 -28.17 3.83 14.58
CA TRP A 323 -27.81 3.47 13.20
C TRP A 323 -26.59 2.55 13.11
N ALA A 324 -26.81 1.33 12.61
CA ALA A 324 -25.81 0.27 12.58
C ALA A 324 -24.52 0.62 11.81
N GLU A 325 -24.64 1.34 10.69
CA GLU A 325 -23.48 1.67 9.86
C GLU A 325 -22.56 2.73 10.51
N GLU A 326 -23.11 3.75 11.17
CA GLU A 326 -22.31 4.70 11.95
C GLU A 326 -21.72 4.06 13.21
N ARG A 327 -22.46 3.20 13.92
CA ARG A 327 -21.90 2.45 15.05
C ARG A 327 -20.71 1.59 14.62
N ALA A 328 -20.78 0.99 13.43
CA ALA A 328 -19.64 0.27 12.87
C ALA A 328 -18.45 1.20 12.60
N GLY A 329 -18.70 2.39 12.05
CA GLY A 329 -17.67 3.44 11.89
C GLY A 329 -17.07 3.89 13.22
N ALA A 330 -17.87 4.02 14.28
CA ALA A 330 -17.38 4.36 15.61
C ALA A 330 -16.43 3.29 16.16
N TRP A 331 -16.78 2.02 16.03
CA TRP A 331 -15.89 0.91 16.38
C TRP A 331 -14.62 0.87 15.52
N GLU A 332 -14.70 1.20 14.23
CA GLU A 332 -13.52 1.33 13.37
C GLU A 332 -12.58 2.43 13.88
N TYR A 333 -13.10 3.59 14.27
CA TYR A 333 -12.30 4.67 14.87
C TYR A 333 -11.66 4.23 16.18
N LYS A 334 -12.40 3.56 17.07
CA LYS A 334 -11.83 2.99 18.31
C LYS A 334 -10.69 2.02 18.01
N ALA A 335 -10.87 1.13 17.03
CA ALA A 335 -9.81 0.22 16.60
C ALA A 335 -8.57 1.00 16.17
N ARG A 336 -8.72 2.00 15.29
CA ARG A 336 -7.60 2.83 14.81
C ARG A 336 -6.89 3.60 15.94
N ILE A 337 -7.63 4.08 16.94
CA ILE A 337 -7.05 4.70 18.15
C ILE A 337 -6.19 3.69 18.91
N TRP A 338 -6.67 2.45 19.08
CA TRP A 338 -5.93 1.41 19.77
C TRP A 338 -4.72 0.90 18.96
N MET A 339 -4.84 0.80 17.64
CA MET A 339 -3.73 0.53 16.72
C MET A 339 -2.62 1.57 16.90
N ALA A 340 -2.97 2.86 16.93
CA ALA A 340 -2.02 3.96 17.14
C ALA A 340 -1.31 3.89 18.52
N ARG A 341 -1.86 3.13 19.47
CA ARG A 341 -1.29 2.89 20.81
C ARG A 341 -0.53 1.57 20.92
N GLY A 342 -0.41 0.81 19.82
CA GLY A 342 0.17 -0.54 19.83
C GLY A 342 -0.69 -1.58 20.56
N LYS A 343 -1.97 -1.28 20.80
CA LYS A 343 -2.94 -2.15 21.48
C LYS A 343 -3.69 -3.02 20.46
N HIS A 344 -2.94 -3.92 19.82
CA HIS A 344 -3.42 -4.71 18.68
C HIS A 344 -4.56 -5.69 19.03
N VAL A 345 -4.53 -6.28 20.22
CA VAL A 345 -5.58 -7.22 20.67
C VAL A 345 -6.90 -6.49 20.88
N GLU A 346 -6.86 -5.32 21.51
CA GLU A 346 -8.03 -4.46 21.68
C GLU A 346 -8.54 -3.98 20.31
N ALA A 347 -7.65 -3.59 19.39
CA ALA A 347 -8.03 -3.22 18.03
C ALA A 347 -8.78 -4.33 17.30
N ILE A 348 -8.30 -5.59 17.39
CA ILE A 348 -9.00 -6.77 16.85
C ILE A 348 -10.40 -6.90 17.45
N HIS A 349 -10.55 -6.75 18.77
CA HIS A 349 -11.85 -6.79 19.43
C HIS A 349 -12.80 -5.71 18.90
N ALA A 350 -12.36 -4.45 18.79
CA ALA A 350 -13.17 -3.37 18.23
C ALA A 350 -13.60 -3.65 16.78
N LEU A 351 -12.71 -4.19 15.95
CA LEU A 351 -13.04 -4.51 14.56
C LEU A 351 -14.07 -5.63 14.43
N HIS A 352 -14.03 -6.62 15.33
CA HIS A 352 -15.10 -7.63 15.41
C HIS A 352 -16.43 -7.00 15.84
N GLU A 353 -16.43 -6.06 16.79
CA GLU A 353 -17.64 -5.30 17.12
C GLU A 353 -18.14 -4.48 15.93
N ALA A 354 -17.25 -3.85 15.15
CA ALA A 354 -17.61 -3.14 13.93
C ALA A 354 -18.30 -4.07 12.92
N LEU A 355 -17.77 -5.28 12.70
CA LEU A 355 -18.38 -6.29 11.83
C LEU A 355 -19.75 -6.77 12.33
N LYS A 356 -19.93 -6.93 13.64
CA LYS A 356 -21.24 -7.28 14.24
C LYS A 356 -22.28 -6.21 13.96
N GLN A 357 -21.89 -4.93 14.01
CA GLN A 357 -22.78 -3.83 13.68
C GLN A 357 -23.09 -3.80 12.17
N PHE A 358 -22.05 -3.88 11.33
CA PHE A 358 -22.20 -3.79 9.89
C PHE A 358 -21.08 -4.53 9.14
N GLY A 359 -21.39 -5.73 8.65
CA GLY A 359 -20.39 -6.65 8.07
C GLY A 359 -20.00 -6.39 6.61
N ASN A 360 -20.58 -5.40 5.93
CA ASN A 360 -20.33 -5.16 4.50
C ASN A 360 -19.37 -3.98 4.26
N ARG A 361 -18.16 -4.02 4.85
CA ARG A 361 -17.12 -2.97 4.69
C ARG A 361 -15.71 -3.57 4.57
N HIS A 362 -15.07 -3.36 3.42
CA HIS A 362 -13.70 -3.83 3.11
C HIS A 362 -12.69 -3.40 4.18
N MET A 363 -12.62 -2.09 4.45
CA MET A 363 -12.60 -1.51 5.79
C MET A 363 -12.08 -2.43 6.91
N HIS A 364 -13.06 -3.00 7.59
CA HIS A 364 -12.90 -3.80 8.80
C HIS A 364 -12.10 -5.08 8.54
N PHE A 365 -12.31 -5.73 7.39
CA PHE A 365 -11.61 -6.99 7.06
C PHE A 365 -10.12 -6.77 6.80
N LEU A 366 -9.75 -5.70 6.09
CA LEU A 366 -8.34 -5.37 5.84
C LEU A 366 -7.65 -4.92 7.12
N LEU A 367 -8.32 -4.16 7.98
CA LEU A 367 -7.79 -3.80 9.29
C LEU A 367 -7.64 -5.04 10.18
N LEU A 368 -8.58 -6.00 10.18
CA LEU A 368 -8.41 -7.26 10.89
C LEU A 368 -7.20 -8.03 10.37
N ALA A 369 -7.06 -8.14 9.04
CA ALA A 369 -5.92 -8.80 8.43
C ALA A 369 -4.58 -8.18 8.86
N ARG A 370 -4.53 -6.84 8.93
CA ARG A 370 -3.37 -6.10 9.44
C ARG A 370 -3.10 -6.42 10.90
N GLU A 371 -4.09 -6.27 11.78
CA GLU A 371 -3.88 -6.42 13.22
C GLU A 371 -3.56 -7.85 13.63
N TYR A 372 -4.14 -8.85 12.96
CA TYR A 372 -3.74 -10.25 13.14
C TYR A 372 -2.28 -10.50 12.71
N ALA A 373 -1.79 -9.80 11.68
CA ALA A 373 -0.37 -9.88 11.30
C ALA A 373 0.55 -9.26 12.38
N GLU A 374 0.15 -8.14 13.00
CA GLU A 374 0.92 -7.49 14.06
C GLU A 374 1.06 -8.40 15.31
N VAL A 375 0.02 -9.17 15.65
CA VAL A 375 0.09 -10.18 16.72
C VAL A 375 0.66 -11.54 16.26
N GLN A 376 1.21 -11.61 15.04
CA GLN A 376 1.84 -12.79 14.43
C GLN A 376 0.90 -14.00 14.23
N ASP A 377 -0.42 -13.79 14.24
CA ASP A 377 -1.41 -14.79 13.83
C ASP A 377 -1.65 -14.71 12.32
N PHE A 378 -0.70 -15.28 11.56
CA PHE A 378 -0.72 -15.20 10.10
C PHE A 378 -1.86 -16.01 9.46
N GLU A 379 -2.39 -17.03 10.14
CA GLU A 379 -3.53 -17.81 9.64
C GLU A 379 -4.79 -16.94 9.62
N GLN A 380 -5.08 -16.25 10.72
CA GLN A 380 -6.18 -15.30 10.78
C GLN A 380 -5.95 -14.09 9.86
N SER A 381 -4.72 -13.57 9.80
CA SER A 381 -4.38 -12.47 8.89
C SER A 381 -4.70 -12.81 7.44
N ASP A 382 -4.25 -13.97 6.97
CA ASP A 382 -4.47 -14.46 5.61
C ASP A 382 -5.96 -14.72 5.33
N PHE A 383 -6.70 -15.29 6.29
CA PHE A 383 -8.14 -15.53 6.19
C PHE A 383 -8.91 -14.23 5.94
N TRP A 384 -8.71 -13.21 6.78
CA TRP A 384 -9.44 -11.94 6.66
C TRP A 384 -9.06 -11.16 5.40
N LEU A 385 -7.79 -11.24 4.99
CA LEU A 385 -7.33 -10.67 3.72
C LEU A 385 -8.04 -11.32 2.53
N ASP A 386 -8.14 -12.66 2.51
CA ASP A 386 -8.79 -13.37 1.41
C ASP A 386 -10.31 -13.10 1.35
N VAL A 387 -10.96 -12.90 2.51
CA VAL A 387 -12.35 -12.43 2.56
C VAL A 387 -12.47 -11.06 1.92
N ALA A 388 -11.64 -10.10 2.32
CA ALA A 388 -11.65 -8.73 1.79
C ALA A 388 -11.46 -8.70 0.26
N MET A 389 -10.56 -9.54 -0.27
CA MET A 389 -10.25 -9.61 -1.70
C MET A 389 -11.35 -10.22 -2.57
N ARG A 390 -12.32 -10.93 -1.96
CA ARG A 390 -13.45 -11.55 -2.67
C ARG A 390 -14.72 -10.72 -2.63
N MET A 391 -14.73 -9.63 -1.87
CA MET A 391 -15.87 -8.72 -1.78
C MET A 391 -16.07 -7.97 -3.12
N GLU A 392 -17.32 -7.67 -3.47
CA GLU A 392 -17.61 -6.73 -4.54
C GLU A 392 -17.02 -5.37 -4.19
N GLY A 393 -16.42 -4.66 -5.16
CA GLY A 393 -15.78 -3.37 -4.92
C GLY A 393 -16.65 -2.36 -4.15
N PRO A 394 -16.05 -1.43 -3.39
CA PRO A 394 -16.79 -0.47 -2.61
C PRO A 394 -17.73 0.32 -3.51
N LYS A 395 -19.04 0.30 -3.19
CA LYS A 395 -20.05 1.13 -3.84
C LYS A 395 -20.11 2.46 -3.09
N ALA A 396 -20.35 3.56 -3.80
CA ALA A 396 -20.61 4.85 -3.18
C ALA A 396 -21.80 4.74 -2.20
N ARG A 397 -21.66 5.36 -1.03
CA ARG A 397 -22.69 5.35 0.03
C ARG A 397 -22.90 6.76 0.55
N THR A 398 -23.96 6.94 1.34
CA THR A 398 -24.19 8.18 2.10
C THR A 398 -23.11 8.39 3.17
N THR A 399 -22.50 7.32 3.67
CA THR A 399 -21.32 7.41 4.53
C THR A 399 -20.03 7.55 3.71
N ILE A 400 -19.06 8.26 4.30
CA ILE A 400 -17.72 8.46 3.75
C ILE A 400 -17.04 7.11 3.47
N GLY A 401 -16.59 6.89 2.24
CA GLY A 401 -15.72 5.78 1.84
C GLY A 401 -14.29 6.26 1.55
N THR A 402 -13.30 5.39 1.76
CA THR A 402 -11.88 5.64 1.45
C THR A 402 -11.34 4.65 0.39
N PRO A 403 -11.76 4.73 -0.89
CA PRO A 403 -11.42 3.73 -1.90
C PRO A 403 -9.91 3.56 -2.11
N LEU A 404 -9.16 4.66 -2.12
CA LEU A 404 -7.70 4.60 -2.26
C LEU A 404 -7.04 3.88 -1.08
N GLU A 405 -7.46 4.18 0.15
CA GLU A 405 -6.92 3.53 1.35
C GLU A 405 -7.18 2.02 1.32
N ILE A 406 -8.39 1.60 0.93
CA ILE A 406 -8.74 0.18 0.74
C ILE A 406 -7.76 -0.49 -0.22
N LYS A 407 -7.53 0.11 -1.41
CA LYS A 407 -6.66 -0.46 -2.45
C LYS A 407 -5.20 -0.52 -1.99
N VAL A 408 -4.69 0.55 -1.38
CA VAL A 408 -3.31 0.64 -0.90
C VAL A 408 -3.06 -0.36 0.23
N LEU A 409 -3.97 -0.44 1.21
CA LEU A 409 -3.85 -1.38 2.32
C LEU A 409 -3.91 -2.83 1.84
N ALA A 410 -4.85 -3.15 0.94
CA ALA A 410 -4.94 -4.49 0.34
C ALA A 410 -3.67 -4.89 -0.41
N ALA A 411 -3.13 -3.99 -1.24
CA ALA A 411 -1.88 -4.24 -1.97
C ALA A 411 -0.70 -4.44 -1.02
N ASN A 412 -0.59 -3.63 0.04
CA ASN A 412 0.47 -3.76 1.04
C ASN A 412 0.37 -5.08 1.82
N LEU A 413 -0.84 -5.48 2.23
CA LEU A 413 -1.05 -6.75 2.92
C LEU A 413 -0.76 -7.96 2.03
N LYS A 414 -1.13 -7.90 0.74
CA LYS A 414 -0.81 -8.94 -0.24
C LYS A 414 0.70 -9.02 -0.53
N TYR A 415 1.37 -7.87 -0.63
CA TYR A 415 2.83 -7.82 -0.71
C TYR A 415 3.48 -8.51 0.50
N ASN A 416 3.07 -8.15 1.72
CA ASN A 416 3.59 -8.75 2.94
C ASN A 416 3.32 -10.26 3.02
N GLN A 417 2.11 -10.69 2.62
CA GLN A 417 1.75 -12.11 2.54
C GLN A 417 2.67 -12.86 1.57
N ALA A 418 2.88 -12.32 0.35
CA ALA A 418 3.72 -12.94 -0.66
C ALA A 418 5.20 -13.00 -0.22
N MET A 419 5.70 -11.96 0.44
CA MET A 419 7.05 -11.97 1.02
C MET A 419 7.21 -13.06 2.08
N ARG A 420 6.25 -13.22 3.00
CA ARG A 420 6.25 -14.31 4.01
C ARG A 420 6.25 -15.70 3.36
N LYS A 421 5.51 -15.86 2.25
CA LYS A 421 5.41 -17.13 1.50
C LYS A 421 6.57 -17.33 0.50
N MET A 422 7.51 -16.38 0.41
CA MET A 422 8.61 -16.36 -0.56
C MET A 422 8.13 -16.38 -2.03
N GLU A 423 6.93 -15.86 -2.29
CA GLU A 423 6.30 -15.78 -3.61
C GLU A 423 6.74 -14.48 -4.33
N LEU A 424 8.01 -14.41 -4.71
CA LEU A 424 8.66 -13.17 -5.21
C LEU A 424 7.92 -12.49 -6.39
N LYS A 425 7.29 -13.27 -7.28
CA LYS A 425 6.52 -12.73 -8.42
C LYS A 425 5.25 -12.02 -7.97
N GLU A 426 4.51 -12.61 -7.03
CA GLU A 426 3.32 -11.98 -6.45
C GLU A 426 3.74 -10.78 -5.58
N ALA A 427 4.82 -10.89 -4.81
CA ALA A 427 5.34 -9.76 -4.02
C ALA A 427 5.64 -8.55 -4.91
N LYS A 428 6.36 -8.75 -6.02
CA LYS A 428 6.65 -7.68 -6.99
C LYS A 428 5.36 -7.06 -7.55
N LYS A 429 4.44 -7.89 -8.03
CA LYS A 429 3.15 -7.44 -8.60
C LYS A 429 2.36 -6.56 -7.63
N TRP A 430 2.21 -6.98 -6.38
CA TRP A 430 1.46 -6.21 -5.38
C TRP A 430 2.20 -4.97 -4.91
N PHE A 431 3.54 -5.01 -4.85
CA PHE A 431 4.34 -3.83 -4.57
C PHE A 431 4.23 -2.78 -5.69
N GLU A 432 4.34 -3.19 -6.96
CA GLU A 432 4.17 -2.29 -8.12
C GLU A 432 2.76 -1.67 -8.15
N ALA A 433 1.71 -2.45 -7.85
CA ALA A 433 0.36 -1.92 -7.72
C ALA A 433 0.27 -0.84 -6.63
N ARG A 434 0.82 -1.10 -5.43
CA ARG A 434 0.89 -0.10 -4.35
C ARG A 434 1.70 1.12 -4.78
N TYR A 435 2.86 0.93 -5.39
CA TYR A 435 3.76 1.99 -5.85
C TYR A 435 3.10 2.92 -6.89
N SER A 436 2.28 2.37 -7.79
CA SER A 436 1.53 3.19 -8.76
C SER A 436 0.44 4.05 -8.11
N MET A 437 -0.02 3.70 -6.91
CA MET A 437 -1.04 4.44 -6.17
C MET A 437 -0.44 5.45 -5.20
N VAL A 438 0.62 5.06 -4.48
CA VAL A 438 1.30 5.87 -3.47
C VAL A 438 2.79 5.54 -3.49
N GLN A 439 3.63 6.59 -3.54
CA GLN A 439 5.08 6.50 -3.44
C GLN A 439 5.54 7.01 -2.07
N ALA A 440 6.45 6.27 -1.44
CA ALA A 440 7.10 6.61 -0.18
C ALA A 440 8.62 6.56 -0.32
N ASP A 441 9.31 7.24 0.60
CA ASP A 441 10.77 7.25 0.64
C ASP A 441 11.32 5.82 0.76
N GLY A 442 12.28 5.46 -0.10
CA GLY A 442 12.89 4.13 -0.16
C GLY A 442 12.16 3.11 -1.04
N ASP A 443 11.00 3.44 -1.61
CA ASP A 443 10.27 2.50 -2.48
C ASP A 443 11.04 2.11 -3.75
N GLU A 444 11.84 3.02 -4.31
CA GLU A 444 12.68 2.73 -5.48
C GLU A 444 13.71 1.64 -5.19
N ASP A 445 14.33 1.66 -4.00
CA ASP A 445 15.31 0.67 -3.57
C ASP A 445 14.64 -0.70 -3.36
N ILE A 446 13.42 -0.71 -2.80
CA ILE A 446 12.63 -1.93 -2.64
C ILE A 446 12.29 -2.51 -4.02
N LEU A 447 11.85 -1.66 -4.96
CA LEU A 447 11.51 -2.10 -6.31
C LEU A 447 12.74 -2.64 -7.05
N HIS A 448 13.90 -1.98 -6.93
CA HIS A 448 15.18 -2.47 -7.46
C HIS A 448 15.54 -3.84 -6.88
N THR A 449 15.42 -4.00 -5.56
CA THR A 449 15.70 -5.25 -4.85
C THR A 449 14.76 -6.38 -5.29
N LEU A 450 13.45 -6.12 -5.36
CA LEU A 450 12.46 -7.10 -5.84
C LEU A 450 12.70 -7.52 -7.29
N ASN A 451 13.09 -6.56 -8.14
CA ASN A 451 13.46 -6.84 -9.53
C ASN A 451 14.69 -7.74 -9.61
N TRP A 452 15.72 -7.45 -8.82
CA TRP A 452 16.93 -8.27 -8.76
C TRP A 452 16.63 -9.68 -8.24
N LEU A 453 15.91 -9.81 -7.13
CA LEU A 453 15.51 -11.10 -6.55
C LEU A 453 14.69 -11.96 -7.53
N ASN A 454 13.74 -11.35 -8.24
CA ASN A 454 12.95 -12.07 -9.24
C ASN A 454 13.82 -12.58 -10.40
N ARG A 455 14.75 -11.74 -10.90
CA ARG A 455 15.70 -12.14 -11.95
C ARG A 455 16.64 -13.25 -11.48
N LEU A 456 17.14 -13.16 -10.25
CA LEU A 456 17.98 -14.20 -9.66
C LEU A 456 17.20 -15.52 -9.56
N ASN A 457 15.96 -15.48 -9.07
CA ASN A 457 15.11 -16.67 -8.98
C ASN A 457 14.81 -17.29 -10.36
N ASP A 458 14.51 -16.47 -11.37
CA ASP A 458 14.32 -16.96 -12.74
C ASP A 458 15.62 -17.58 -13.29
N ALA A 459 16.78 -16.96 -13.04
CA ALA A 459 18.08 -17.53 -13.43
C ALA A 459 18.35 -18.88 -12.75
N CYS A 460 18.05 -19.02 -11.44
CA CYS A 460 18.14 -20.30 -10.72
C CYS A 460 17.27 -21.37 -11.39
N ILE A 461 16.01 -21.05 -11.69
CA ILE A 461 15.05 -21.97 -12.32
C ILE A 461 15.53 -22.37 -13.72
N TRP A 462 15.96 -21.43 -14.54
CA TRP A 462 16.43 -21.70 -15.90
C TRP A 462 17.70 -22.55 -15.90
N THR A 463 18.67 -22.28 -15.02
CA THR A 463 19.89 -23.07 -14.90
C THR A 463 19.57 -24.50 -14.44
N PHE A 464 18.66 -24.67 -13.47
CA PHE A 464 18.21 -25.99 -13.05
C PHE A 464 17.52 -26.77 -14.17
N ASN A 465 16.64 -26.11 -14.92
CA ASN A 465 15.95 -26.73 -16.05
C ASN A 465 16.92 -27.08 -17.18
N LEU A 466 17.90 -26.23 -17.47
CA LEU A 466 18.97 -26.53 -18.42
C LEU A 466 19.77 -27.75 -17.97
N ALA A 467 20.15 -27.85 -16.69
CA ALA A 467 20.86 -29.00 -16.17
C ALA A 467 20.07 -30.30 -16.30
N LYS A 468 18.76 -30.27 -16.04
CA LYS A 468 17.86 -31.40 -16.27
C LYS A 468 17.78 -31.78 -17.75
N TRP A 469 17.55 -30.81 -18.62
CA TRP A 469 17.50 -31.05 -20.06
C TRP A 469 18.81 -31.65 -20.60
N LEU A 470 19.97 -31.14 -20.17
CA LEU A 470 21.28 -31.70 -20.50
C LEU A 470 21.42 -33.16 -20.06
N LYS A 471 20.85 -33.53 -18.91
CA LYS A 471 20.84 -34.91 -18.43
C LYS A 471 19.98 -35.81 -19.32
N ASP A 472 18.77 -35.37 -19.63
CA ASP A 472 17.75 -36.14 -20.34
C ASP A 472 18.15 -36.37 -21.82
N GLU A 473 18.80 -35.38 -22.45
CA GLU A 473 19.32 -35.48 -23.83
C GLU A 473 20.72 -36.13 -23.91
N GLY A 474 21.26 -36.60 -22.79
CA GLY A 474 22.54 -37.33 -22.77
C GLY A 474 23.80 -36.45 -22.81
N HIS A 475 23.70 -35.13 -22.70
CA HIS A 475 24.81 -34.18 -22.59
C HIS A 475 25.39 -34.06 -21.16
N LYS A 476 25.49 -35.19 -20.47
CA LYS A 476 25.77 -35.26 -19.02
C LYS A 476 27.13 -34.68 -18.62
N ASN A 477 28.12 -34.76 -19.51
CA ASN A 477 29.45 -34.21 -19.32
C ASN A 477 29.49 -32.67 -19.29
N LEU A 478 28.42 -31.99 -19.72
CA LEU A 478 28.32 -30.52 -19.66
C LEU A 478 27.79 -30.03 -18.30
N ILE A 479 27.15 -30.87 -17.49
CA ILE A 479 26.54 -30.45 -16.22
C ILE A 479 27.59 -29.99 -15.20
N PRO A 480 28.73 -30.68 -14.99
CA PRO A 480 29.78 -30.17 -14.10
C PRO A 480 30.38 -28.84 -14.59
N LYS A 481 30.52 -28.68 -15.91
CA LYS A 481 31.02 -27.43 -16.52
C LYS A 481 30.05 -26.27 -16.33
N LEU A 482 28.74 -26.55 -16.41
CA LEU A 482 27.70 -25.57 -16.11
C LEU A 482 27.83 -25.06 -14.68
N LEU A 483 28.00 -25.97 -13.71
CA LEU A 483 28.21 -25.61 -12.30
C LEU A 483 29.47 -24.78 -12.09
N GLU A 484 30.58 -25.18 -12.70
CA GLU A 484 31.85 -24.46 -12.62
C GLU A 484 31.80 -23.06 -13.24
N ALA A 485 30.91 -22.84 -14.22
CA ALA A 485 30.71 -21.56 -14.88
C ALA A 485 29.74 -20.63 -14.14
N LEU A 486 29.08 -21.08 -13.07
CA LEU A 486 28.14 -20.22 -12.34
C LEU A 486 28.90 -19.13 -11.58
N PRO A 487 28.49 -17.85 -11.68
CA PRO A 487 29.01 -16.80 -10.82
C PRO A 487 28.59 -17.07 -9.37
N LEU A 488 29.34 -16.51 -8.40
CA LEU A 488 29.13 -16.79 -6.98
C LEU A 488 27.69 -16.55 -6.52
N ASP A 489 27.07 -15.44 -6.93
CA ASP A 489 25.70 -15.07 -6.55
C ASP A 489 24.66 -16.14 -6.93
N LEU A 490 24.93 -16.90 -7.99
CA LEU A 490 24.06 -17.98 -8.46
C LEU A 490 24.52 -19.34 -7.91
N GLY A 491 25.82 -19.59 -7.88
CA GLY A 491 26.40 -20.85 -7.43
C GLY A 491 26.26 -21.12 -5.94
N ARG A 492 26.25 -20.08 -5.10
CA ARG A 492 26.07 -20.24 -3.64
C ARG A 492 24.67 -20.69 -3.23
N GLU A 493 23.70 -20.53 -4.13
CA GLU A 493 22.31 -20.87 -3.87
C GLU A 493 22.09 -22.39 -3.80
N VAL A 494 21.11 -22.81 -3.00
CA VAL A 494 20.84 -24.23 -2.69
C VAL A 494 20.60 -25.07 -3.96
N PHE A 495 20.07 -24.48 -5.04
CA PHE A 495 19.78 -25.20 -6.27
C PHE A 495 21.06 -25.74 -6.96
N ALA A 496 22.19 -25.04 -6.86
CA ALA A 496 23.45 -25.47 -7.48
C ALA A 496 23.95 -26.78 -6.84
N HIS A 497 23.86 -26.88 -5.51
CA HIS A 497 24.13 -28.12 -4.78
C HIS A 497 23.21 -29.27 -5.21
N LYS A 498 21.92 -28.99 -5.44
CA LYS A 498 20.97 -30.00 -5.96
C LYS A 498 21.37 -30.46 -7.36
N ILE A 499 21.77 -29.55 -8.25
CA ILE A 499 22.28 -29.94 -9.57
C ILE A 499 23.49 -30.87 -9.42
N ALA A 500 24.47 -30.51 -8.58
CA ALA A 500 25.69 -31.28 -8.40
C ALA A 500 25.45 -32.70 -7.85
N ASN A 501 24.46 -32.86 -6.97
CA ASN A 501 24.28 -34.12 -6.22
C ASN A 501 23.11 -34.99 -6.72
N GLU A 502 22.07 -34.39 -7.31
CA GLU A 502 20.85 -35.10 -7.75
C GLU A 502 20.74 -35.18 -9.28
N VAL A 503 21.27 -34.18 -10.00
CA VAL A 503 21.17 -34.10 -11.46
C VAL A 503 22.42 -34.67 -12.13
N ALA A 504 23.61 -34.19 -11.76
CA ALA A 504 24.88 -34.66 -12.30
C ALA A 504 25.13 -36.13 -11.97
N GLU A 505 25.74 -36.86 -12.90
CA GLU A 505 26.10 -38.27 -12.66
C GLU A 505 27.33 -38.38 -11.75
N PRO A 506 27.31 -39.31 -10.78
CA PRO A 506 28.49 -39.59 -9.98
C PRO A 506 29.68 -40.04 -10.84
N LYS A 507 30.84 -39.46 -10.58
CA LYS A 507 32.12 -39.85 -11.17
C LYS A 507 32.83 -40.88 -10.28
N VAL A 508 33.55 -41.81 -10.90
CA VAL A 508 34.58 -42.62 -10.21
C VAL A 508 35.95 -41.99 -10.44
N TRP A 509 36.62 -41.62 -9.36
CA TRP A 509 37.93 -40.98 -9.40
C TRP A 509 39.05 -42.04 -9.53
N GLY A 510 40.04 -41.74 -10.38
CA GLY A 510 41.12 -42.66 -10.72
C GLY A 510 42.17 -42.84 -9.62
N ASP A 511 43.02 -43.87 -9.76
CA ASP A 511 43.99 -44.29 -8.72
C ASP A 511 45.06 -43.25 -8.36
N LYS A 512 45.28 -42.25 -9.23
CA LYS A 512 46.20 -41.13 -8.99
C LYS A 512 45.47 -39.79 -8.78
N GLU A 513 44.17 -39.81 -8.51
CA GLU A 513 43.42 -38.57 -8.24
C GLU A 513 43.24 -38.34 -6.74
N ILE A 514 43.46 -37.09 -6.31
CA ILE A 514 43.20 -36.59 -4.96
C ILE A 514 42.14 -35.50 -5.06
N VAL A 515 41.10 -35.62 -4.24
CA VAL A 515 40.13 -34.55 -4.04
C VAL A 515 40.35 -33.95 -2.65
N TYR A 516 40.56 -32.63 -2.60
CA TYR A 516 40.69 -31.88 -1.36
C TYR A 516 39.50 -30.94 -1.22
N TYR A 517 38.58 -31.27 -0.32
CA TYR A 517 37.43 -30.43 0.00
C TYR A 517 37.78 -29.45 1.12
N ALA A 518 38.10 -28.21 0.74
CA ALA A 518 38.56 -27.12 1.58
C ALA A 518 37.46 -26.05 1.76
N SER A 519 36.28 -26.50 2.23
CA SER A 519 35.14 -25.65 2.58
C SER A 519 34.28 -26.33 3.64
N TRP A 520 33.43 -25.56 4.34
CA TRP A 520 32.36 -26.08 5.21
C TRP A 520 30.98 -26.12 4.51
N GLY A 521 30.96 -26.00 3.18
CA GLY A 521 29.74 -26.07 2.37
C GLY A 521 28.95 -24.76 2.27
N ALA A 522 29.58 -23.63 2.58
CA ALA A 522 29.03 -22.29 2.40
C ALA A 522 30.13 -21.30 1.98
N GLU A 523 29.71 -20.10 1.60
CA GLU A 523 30.60 -18.99 1.22
C GLU A 523 31.58 -18.67 2.36
N HIS A 524 32.85 -18.48 2.03
CA HIS A 524 33.86 -18.06 2.99
C HIS A 524 33.79 -16.53 3.18
N PHE A 525 34.23 -16.05 4.35
CA PHE A 525 34.31 -14.61 4.62
C PHE A 525 35.14 -13.89 3.54
N GLU A 526 36.29 -14.46 3.20
CA GLU A 526 37.13 -14.03 2.08
C GLU A 526 37.29 -15.20 1.09
N GLY A 527 37.04 -14.92 -0.20
CA GLY A 527 37.35 -15.87 -1.27
C GLY A 527 38.86 -16.08 -1.37
N TRP A 528 39.27 -17.29 -1.69
CA TRP A 528 40.68 -17.66 -1.70
C TRP A 528 41.06 -18.55 -2.88
N SER A 529 42.17 -18.21 -3.50
CA SER A 529 42.79 -18.91 -4.61
C SER A 529 44.32 -18.81 -4.47
N PRO A 530 45.08 -19.55 -5.29
CA PRO A 530 46.53 -19.40 -5.36
C PRO A 530 47.00 -17.97 -5.65
N LYS A 531 46.18 -17.10 -6.26
CA LYS A 531 46.55 -15.70 -6.52
C LYS A 531 46.73 -14.90 -5.22
N ASN A 532 45.96 -15.23 -4.18
CA ASN A 532 46.01 -14.53 -2.90
C ASN A 532 47.34 -14.74 -2.14
N MET A 533 48.15 -15.72 -2.56
CA MET A 533 49.51 -15.93 -2.01
C MET A 533 50.40 -14.68 -2.12
N ASN A 534 50.14 -13.80 -3.10
CA ASN A 534 50.90 -12.57 -3.32
C ASN A 534 50.35 -11.37 -2.52
N THR A 535 49.11 -11.42 -2.07
CA THR A 535 48.41 -10.31 -1.39
C THR A 535 48.23 -10.55 0.11
N GLY A 536 48.47 -11.78 0.58
CA GLY A 536 48.18 -12.22 1.93
C GLY A 536 46.98 -13.16 1.95
N ILE A 537 47.12 -14.29 2.64
CA ILE A 537 46.12 -15.36 2.75
C ILE A 537 46.29 -16.07 4.09
N GLY A 538 45.21 -16.65 4.62
CA GLY A 538 45.22 -17.42 5.86
C GLY A 538 46.16 -18.63 5.80
N GLY A 539 46.67 -19.02 6.97
CA GLY A 539 47.66 -20.11 7.07
C GLY A 539 47.10 -21.48 6.66
N SER A 540 45.80 -21.72 6.89
CA SER A 540 45.17 -22.98 6.52
C SER A 540 44.98 -23.10 5.01
N GLU A 541 44.56 -22.02 4.36
CA GLU A 541 44.38 -21.93 2.92
C GLU A 541 45.75 -22.00 2.22
N THR A 542 46.77 -21.33 2.78
CA THR A 542 48.18 -21.45 2.34
C THR A 542 48.63 -22.91 2.34
N ALA A 543 48.34 -23.63 3.42
CA ALA A 543 48.72 -25.02 3.56
C ALA A 543 48.00 -25.93 2.54
N VAL A 544 46.73 -25.68 2.24
CA VAL A 544 45.99 -26.39 1.18
C VAL A 544 46.70 -26.20 -0.16
N ILE A 545 47.06 -24.97 -0.51
CA ILE A 545 47.72 -24.62 -1.78
C ILE A 545 49.09 -25.32 -1.90
N GLN A 546 49.92 -25.23 -0.86
CA GLN A 546 51.26 -25.81 -0.87
C GLN A 546 51.22 -27.34 -0.89
N LEU A 547 50.38 -27.97 -0.06
CA LEU A 547 50.24 -29.43 -0.04
C LEU A 547 49.72 -29.96 -1.38
N ALA A 548 48.72 -29.31 -1.97
CA ALA A 548 48.20 -29.68 -3.28
C ALA A 548 49.28 -29.64 -4.36
N LYS A 549 50.12 -28.59 -4.35
CA LYS A 549 51.27 -28.46 -5.26
C LYS A 549 52.28 -29.59 -5.08
N GLU A 550 52.65 -29.92 -3.84
CA GLU A 550 53.61 -31.00 -3.57
C GLU A 550 53.07 -32.37 -4.00
N TRP A 551 51.78 -32.66 -3.80
CA TRP A 551 51.19 -33.90 -4.29
C TRP A 551 51.15 -33.96 -5.82
N THR A 552 50.91 -32.84 -6.51
CA THR A 552 51.01 -32.78 -7.97
C THR A 552 52.43 -33.10 -8.45
N LYS A 553 53.48 -32.60 -7.78
CA LYS A 553 54.88 -32.94 -8.10
C LYS A 553 55.18 -34.44 -7.92
N LEU A 554 54.48 -35.11 -7.01
CA LEU A 554 54.56 -36.56 -6.82
C LEU A 554 53.77 -37.36 -7.87
N GLY A 555 53.15 -36.68 -8.84
CA GLY A 555 52.44 -37.31 -9.96
C GLY A 555 50.97 -37.62 -9.69
N TYR A 556 50.37 -37.01 -8.66
CA TYR A 556 48.92 -37.05 -8.45
C TYR A 556 48.22 -35.93 -9.23
N HIS A 557 46.97 -36.17 -9.62
CA HIS A 557 46.07 -35.15 -10.13
C HIS A 557 45.21 -34.63 -8.98
N VAL A 558 45.42 -33.38 -8.59
CA VAL A 558 44.77 -32.80 -7.40
C VAL A 558 43.65 -31.85 -7.82
N THR A 559 42.45 -32.07 -7.30
CA THR A 559 41.32 -31.14 -7.41
C THR A 559 40.96 -30.62 -6.02
N VAL A 560 40.99 -29.31 -5.86
CA VAL A 560 40.61 -28.59 -4.64
C VAL A 560 39.21 -27.99 -4.82
N TYR A 561 38.25 -28.41 -4.03
CA TYR A 561 36.94 -27.77 -3.93
C TYR A 561 36.96 -26.78 -2.75
N GLY A 562 36.93 -25.48 -3.05
CA GLY A 562 37.03 -24.40 -2.06
C GLY A 562 36.16 -23.21 -2.43
N ASP A 563 36.56 -22.00 -2.05
CA ASP A 563 35.86 -20.77 -2.46
C ASP A 563 36.76 -19.85 -3.32
N PRO A 564 37.17 -20.30 -4.53
CA PRO A 564 38.01 -19.50 -5.42
C PRO A 564 37.25 -18.38 -6.12
N ARG A 565 35.92 -18.33 -6.04
CA ARG A 565 35.07 -17.33 -6.74
C ARG A 565 35.47 -17.21 -8.21
N ASP A 566 35.63 -15.98 -8.71
CA ASP A 566 36.04 -15.69 -10.09
C ASP A 566 37.47 -16.18 -10.44
N ASP A 567 38.25 -16.59 -9.44
CA ASP A 567 39.59 -17.17 -9.63
C ASP A 567 39.58 -18.70 -9.79
N ALA A 568 38.42 -19.35 -9.92
CA ALA A 568 38.36 -20.79 -10.24
C ALA A 568 39.19 -21.11 -11.49
N GLY A 569 39.95 -22.22 -11.47
CA GLY A 569 40.84 -22.57 -12.57
C GLY A 569 42.00 -23.48 -12.20
N GLU A 570 42.91 -23.69 -13.14
CA GLU A 570 44.13 -24.48 -12.92
C GLU A 570 45.33 -23.60 -12.56
N TYR A 571 46.04 -23.99 -11.50
CA TYR A 571 47.24 -23.31 -11.02
C TYR A 571 48.29 -24.35 -10.66
N GLU A 572 49.46 -24.27 -11.28
CA GLU A 572 50.59 -25.16 -11.00
C GLU A 572 50.22 -26.67 -11.06
N GLY A 573 49.29 -27.03 -11.95
CA GLY A 573 48.80 -28.40 -12.14
C GLY A 573 47.75 -28.87 -11.11
N VAL A 574 47.24 -27.97 -10.28
CA VAL A 574 46.11 -28.22 -9.35
C VAL A 574 44.85 -27.53 -9.89
N SER A 575 43.73 -28.25 -9.92
CA SER A 575 42.42 -27.71 -10.33
C SER A 575 41.67 -27.16 -9.11
N TYR A 576 41.33 -25.87 -9.11
CA TYR A 576 40.53 -25.22 -8.06
C TYR A 576 39.11 -24.97 -8.54
N LYS A 577 38.14 -25.50 -7.80
CA LYS A 577 36.72 -25.48 -8.15
C LYS A 577 35.88 -24.93 -7.00
N PRO A 578 34.72 -24.32 -7.31
CA PRO A 578 33.80 -23.85 -6.27
C PRO A 578 33.23 -25.02 -5.47
N TYR A 579 33.07 -24.82 -4.16
CA TYR A 579 32.63 -25.84 -3.21
C TYR A 579 31.25 -26.41 -3.54
N TYR A 580 30.38 -25.62 -4.18
CA TYR A 580 29.03 -26.01 -4.59
C TYR A 580 29.00 -26.97 -5.79
N ALA A 581 30.10 -27.10 -6.54
CA ALA A 581 30.21 -28.03 -7.66
C ALA A 581 30.60 -29.47 -7.23
N MET A 582 30.84 -29.71 -5.93
CA MET A 582 31.15 -31.04 -5.43
C MET A 582 29.93 -31.98 -5.50
N ASN A 583 30.12 -33.15 -6.11
CA ASN A 583 29.15 -34.24 -6.08
C ASN A 583 29.55 -35.24 -4.99
N TRP A 584 28.82 -35.25 -3.87
CA TRP A 584 29.07 -36.14 -2.74
C TRP A 584 28.74 -37.61 -3.03
N ASN A 585 28.04 -37.90 -4.14
CA ASN A 585 27.76 -39.27 -4.56
C ASN A 585 28.90 -39.92 -5.35
N ASP A 586 29.93 -39.16 -5.71
CA ASP A 586 31.14 -39.66 -6.37
C ASP A 586 31.82 -40.78 -5.57
N THR A 587 32.58 -41.61 -6.28
CA THR A 587 33.46 -42.61 -5.65
C THR A 587 34.90 -42.12 -5.74
N PHE A 588 35.43 -41.65 -4.62
CA PHE A 588 36.76 -41.06 -4.52
C PHE A 588 37.85 -42.11 -4.37
N ASN A 589 39.02 -41.87 -4.97
CA ASN A 589 40.22 -42.62 -4.64
C ASN A 589 40.82 -42.11 -3.33
N ILE A 590 41.20 -40.83 -3.27
CA ILE A 590 41.62 -40.15 -2.05
C ILE A 590 40.74 -38.91 -1.88
N LEU A 591 40.05 -38.80 -0.75
CA LEU A 591 39.33 -37.60 -0.33
C LEU A 591 39.96 -37.04 0.95
N ILE A 592 40.26 -35.76 0.94
CA ILE A 592 40.79 -35.01 2.08
C ILE A 592 39.73 -33.98 2.47
N LEU A 593 39.23 -34.09 3.70
CA LEU A 593 38.35 -33.09 4.31
C LEU A 593 39.18 -32.10 5.12
N TRP A 594 38.66 -30.89 5.32
CA TRP A 594 39.41 -29.78 5.88
C TRP A 594 38.77 -29.19 7.13
N ARG A 595 39.61 -28.81 8.10
CA ARG A 595 39.28 -28.07 9.34
C ARG A 595 38.35 -28.77 10.33
N SER A 596 37.11 -29.06 9.95
CA SER A 596 36.06 -29.47 10.89
C SER A 596 35.49 -30.86 10.55
N PRO A 597 35.29 -31.73 11.55
CA PRO A 597 34.87 -33.11 11.32
C PRO A 597 33.38 -33.30 10.99
N HIS A 598 32.57 -32.24 10.95
CA HIS A 598 31.12 -32.35 10.68
C HIS A 598 30.80 -33.01 9.32
N LEU A 599 31.66 -32.86 8.32
CA LEU A 599 31.47 -33.50 7.01
C LEU A 599 31.61 -35.03 7.06
N LEU A 600 32.22 -35.59 8.11
CA LEU A 600 32.32 -37.04 8.31
C LEU A 600 30.96 -37.68 8.64
N ASP A 601 29.93 -36.89 8.96
CA ASP A 601 28.58 -37.41 9.17
C ASP A 601 27.89 -37.81 7.85
N ARG A 602 28.41 -37.34 6.71
CA ARG A 602 27.93 -37.72 5.38
C ARG A 602 28.24 -39.18 5.07
N ASP A 603 27.45 -39.75 4.17
CA ASP A 603 27.80 -41.01 3.51
C ASP A 603 28.81 -40.72 2.39
N ILE A 604 30.04 -41.20 2.55
CA ILE A 604 31.17 -40.87 1.68
C ILE A 604 31.75 -42.18 1.14
N LYS A 605 31.88 -42.25 -0.20
CA LYS A 605 32.51 -43.38 -0.88
C LYS A 605 33.95 -43.02 -1.25
N ALA A 606 34.92 -43.40 -0.42
CA ALA A 606 36.33 -43.14 -0.69
C ALA A 606 37.20 -44.38 -0.40
N LYS A 607 38.18 -44.69 -1.26
CA LYS A 607 39.19 -45.74 -0.94
C LYS A 607 40.09 -45.30 0.22
N ARG A 608 40.39 -44.00 0.29
CA ARG A 608 41.09 -43.34 1.39
C ARG A 608 40.40 -42.05 1.76
N LEU A 609 40.05 -41.91 3.04
CA LEU A 609 39.46 -40.72 3.62
C LEU A 609 40.41 -40.14 4.65
N PHE A 610 40.83 -38.89 4.43
CA PHE A 610 41.71 -38.16 5.33
C PHE A 610 41.05 -36.87 5.83
N MET A 611 41.55 -36.35 6.96
CA MET A 611 41.18 -35.03 7.47
C MET A 611 42.45 -34.23 7.69
N ASP A 612 42.52 -33.05 7.08
CA ASP A 612 43.56 -32.07 7.38
C ASP A 612 43.06 -31.04 8.39
N LEU A 613 43.51 -31.18 9.64
CA LEU A 613 43.12 -30.32 10.73
C LEU A 613 44.01 -29.08 10.81
N HIS A 614 43.39 -27.92 10.93
CA HIS A 614 44.08 -26.63 11.05
C HIS A 614 43.73 -25.86 12.32
N ASP A 615 42.51 -26.00 12.81
CA ASP A 615 42.00 -25.27 13.96
C ASP A 615 42.22 -26.03 15.26
N ILE A 616 41.98 -25.38 16.40
CA ILE A 616 41.94 -26.03 17.70
C ILE A 616 40.79 -27.05 17.68
N ALA A 617 41.12 -28.32 17.91
CA ALA A 617 40.13 -29.40 17.90
C ALA A 617 39.62 -29.71 19.32
N SER A 618 38.32 -29.98 19.43
CA SER A 618 37.73 -30.53 20.64
C SER A 618 37.51 -32.04 20.48
N GLN A 619 37.87 -32.82 21.51
CA GLN A 619 37.57 -34.26 21.54
C GLN A 619 36.06 -34.55 21.45
N LEU A 620 35.20 -33.61 21.85
CA LEU A 620 33.74 -33.77 21.76
C LEU A 620 33.24 -33.87 20.33
N ASP A 621 33.89 -33.19 19.38
CA ASP A 621 33.54 -33.23 17.96
C ASP A 621 34.07 -34.49 17.24
N TRP A 622 34.90 -35.28 17.92
CA TRP A 622 35.52 -36.48 17.37
C TRP A 622 34.89 -37.72 18.01
N THR A 623 33.66 -38.01 17.58
CA THR A 623 32.90 -39.19 18.01
C THR A 623 33.51 -40.47 17.45
N GLU A 624 33.22 -41.61 18.09
CA GLU A 624 33.68 -42.93 17.63
C GLU A 624 33.31 -43.20 16.16
N PRO A 625 32.05 -42.96 15.70
CA PRO A 625 31.70 -43.14 14.29
C PRO A 625 32.54 -42.31 13.31
N ARG A 626 32.84 -41.05 13.66
CA ARG A 626 33.70 -40.18 12.83
C ARG A 626 35.14 -40.70 12.79
N MET A 627 35.67 -41.12 13.94
CA MET A 627 37.02 -41.69 14.05
C MET A 627 37.16 -43.05 13.37
N GLU A 628 36.09 -43.84 13.28
CA GLU A 628 36.09 -45.13 12.58
C GLU A 628 36.15 -44.96 11.05
N LYS A 629 35.36 -44.02 10.50
CA LYS A 629 35.30 -43.75 9.05
C LYS A 629 36.63 -43.29 8.45
N ILE A 630 37.46 -42.60 9.22
CA ILE A 630 38.67 -41.95 8.69
C ILE A 630 39.89 -42.87 8.70
N ASP A 631 40.72 -42.82 7.65
CA ASP A 631 41.99 -43.56 7.60
C ASP A 631 43.10 -42.83 8.36
N LYS A 632 43.23 -41.52 8.15
CA LYS A 632 44.27 -40.68 8.76
C LYS A 632 43.78 -39.26 9.05
N VAL A 633 44.25 -38.72 10.16
CA VAL A 633 44.10 -37.30 10.53
C VAL A 633 45.48 -36.66 10.52
N PHE A 634 45.60 -35.56 9.79
CA PHE A 634 46.81 -34.79 9.64
C PHE A 634 46.82 -33.68 10.68
N PHE A 635 47.82 -33.71 11.56
CA PHE A 635 48.03 -32.74 12.62
C PHE A 635 49.22 -31.84 12.28
N LYS A 636 49.17 -30.58 12.73
CA LYS A 636 50.24 -29.60 12.47
C LYS A 636 51.37 -29.64 13.48
N SER A 637 51.15 -30.27 14.63
CA SER A 637 52.16 -30.44 15.68
C SER A 637 51.78 -31.58 16.63
N LYS A 638 52.73 -32.00 17.48
CA LYS A 638 52.47 -32.93 18.58
C LYS A 638 51.44 -32.38 19.58
N PHE A 639 51.42 -31.06 19.79
CA PHE A 639 50.43 -30.40 20.62
C PHE A 639 49.03 -30.52 20.00
N HIS A 640 48.89 -30.24 18.71
CA HIS A 640 47.61 -30.39 18.02
C HIS A 640 47.10 -31.83 18.10
N ARG A 641 47.98 -32.83 17.89
CA ARG A 641 47.65 -34.24 18.08
C ARG A 641 47.12 -34.57 19.49
N SER A 642 47.67 -33.92 20.52
CA SER A 642 47.26 -34.15 21.92
C SER A 642 45.83 -33.70 22.24
N MET A 643 45.21 -32.88 21.38
CA MET A 643 43.84 -32.39 21.57
C MET A 643 42.76 -33.46 21.33
N ILE A 644 43.09 -34.52 20.59
CA ILE A 644 42.16 -35.61 20.27
C ILE A 644 42.71 -36.93 20.83
N PRO A 645 42.86 -37.07 22.16
CA PRO A 645 43.55 -38.20 22.78
C PRO A 645 42.91 -39.56 22.47
N LYS A 646 41.61 -39.61 22.13
CA LYS A 646 40.90 -40.87 21.82
C LYS A 646 41.14 -41.38 20.40
N LEU A 647 41.66 -40.55 19.49
CA LEU A 647 42.00 -41.02 18.15
C LEU A 647 43.18 -42.02 18.25
N PRO A 648 43.12 -43.20 17.64
CA PRO A 648 44.25 -44.14 17.65
C PRO A 648 45.50 -43.55 16.99
N ASP A 649 46.69 -43.82 17.52
CA ASP A 649 47.96 -43.35 16.94
C ASP A 649 48.17 -43.89 15.52
N SER A 650 47.65 -45.07 15.22
CA SER A 650 47.66 -45.64 13.86
C SER A 650 46.86 -44.80 12.86
N LYS A 651 45.96 -43.92 13.31
CA LYS A 651 45.19 -42.98 12.48
C LYS A 651 45.73 -41.55 12.55
N ALA A 652 46.78 -41.29 13.31
CA ALA A 652 47.37 -39.97 13.45
C ALA A 652 48.66 -39.82 12.65
N VAL A 653 48.85 -38.67 12.01
CA VAL A 653 50.15 -38.29 11.44
C VAL A 653 50.38 -36.80 11.61
N VAL A 654 51.60 -36.41 11.96
CA VAL A 654 52.00 -35.00 12.00
C VAL A 654 52.68 -34.67 10.68
N ILE A 655 52.14 -33.69 9.94
CA ILE A 655 52.69 -33.23 8.66
C ILE A 655 52.97 -31.73 8.71
N SER A 656 53.94 -31.26 7.92
CA SER A 656 54.13 -29.82 7.70
C SER A 656 53.03 -29.25 6.80
N ASN A 657 52.97 -27.93 6.68
CA ASN A 657 52.04 -27.23 5.80
C ASN A 657 52.49 -27.21 4.32
N GLY A 658 53.38 -28.12 3.91
CA GLY A 658 54.01 -28.09 2.58
C GLY A 658 55.09 -27.00 2.44
N LEU A 659 55.60 -26.50 3.57
CA LEU A 659 56.73 -25.57 3.67
C LEU A 659 58.00 -26.28 4.10
#